data_AF-A0A971VZ16-F1
#
_entry.id   AF-A0A971VZ16-F1
#
_cell.length_a   1.000
_cell.length_b   1.000
_cell.length_c   1.000
_cell.angle_alpha   90.00
_cell.angle_beta   90.00
_cell.angle_gamma   90.00
#
_symmetry.space_group_name_H-M   'P 1'
#
loop_
_entity.id
_entity.type
_entity.pdbx_description
1 polymer ?
#
loop_
_entity_poly.entity_id
_entity_poly.type
_entity_poly.pdbx_seq_one_letter_code
_entity_poly.pdbx_strand_id
1 'polypeptide(L)'
;MFNIAVHGHFYQPPREDPWLGVVLEDPTATPAHDWNQRIANECYRPNCAAKILGPDGRIASVINNYSYLSFNFGPTLHRWIEKEDPAVNSILVDSGEKAISQAYNHMIMPLASAEDKKTQTVWGIKDFEYRFKRKPEGMWLPETAVDIATLEVLSENGIAFTILAPSQCSAVNINGTWKDTPDGNGLDVTLPYICRLPSGRMITIVFYHGEIAHGIAFGGLLKNGDKLRDALLNSFKTPSEERLLVVATDGETYGHHHKFGDMALARLFKRLSEDAEVNLPDIGTFLEEHPARFECRIKENSSWSCVHGIERWRSDCGCKTGGETGWNQGWRGPLRDAFNRLAEKVDQIYYDGLSPYCDPWEFRNLSIELYRSARKNKKEEDQAGLDFISKNLGIFDDKEQKKLFSLLEAERMRMFMFTSCGWFFNDISGVETKQVMSFAIRAAELAQEASDKDLMKDLMADLAKVKGNDKKFISAKIIAEREIIPKIPANNGARNGRCLKGTAAGKKTVFSATKHSQFGGENMTDMNYGGNLAESILSTLERDPAFRNVAYFSMEIGLTPEIPTYSGGLGILAGDILKSSADLGVPMVGMTLLYKKGYFAQKINEEGRQTEKPVEWDPSELLTFLPNRVSIVMNHRNVSVGVWSYTIVGNSGHPIPILFLDTDLPENCPEDRELTAELYGGDNKYRLCQELILGIGGLRILRDLGYKTVKTFHLNEGHAGFITLELLRELGYPDLQKVRNHVVFTTHTPVEAGHDFFSYDLINNVIESSFVAQLKETIGGSGLSMTDLALKFSRYVNGVSRKHAEVSRAMFKSDSIDWITNGVHSATWTCESFAALYDKYIPGWQTNTSSLMQAIHIPSDEIWEAHQTAKLKLLDMVFEETGEKLDPEILTIGFARRAATYKRADLVFTDIKRLLEMGAGKIQFIFSGKAHPHDEPGKEILHKIYNISKELGERMPVVFIENYNIVPAKLITSGVDLWLNTPVRPREASGTSGMKCVHNGIMNFSVLDGWWVEGCLEGHTGWAIGSEPAPNDVNGYNESEDAEDLYKKLQNKILPLYYNNRPRWIRMMKLAISINASYFNTHRVVREYCEKAYGTVFRGL
;
A
#
# COMPACT_ATOMS: atom_id res chain seq x y z
N MET A 1 -10.29 29.58 26.08
CA MET A 1 -10.61 28.43 25.23
C MET A 1 -10.37 28.80 23.77
N PHE A 2 -9.77 27.91 22.99
CA PHE A 2 -9.46 28.06 21.57
C PHE A 2 -10.36 27.11 20.77
N ASN A 3 -11.34 27.62 20.03
CA ASN A 3 -12.15 26.79 19.13
C ASN A 3 -11.49 26.71 17.75
N ILE A 4 -11.17 25.51 17.27
CA ILE A 4 -10.46 25.30 16.01
C ILE A 4 -11.21 24.29 15.16
N ALA A 5 -11.45 24.61 13.88
CA ALA A 5 -11.92 23.67 12.88
C ALA A 5 -10.94 23.62 11.70
N VAL A 6 -10.36 22.44 11.45
CA VAL A 6 -9.60 22.18 10.22
C VAL A 6 -10.56 21.56 9.21
N HIS A 7 -10.69 22.20 8.06
CA HIS A 7 -11.63 21.83 7.00
C HIS A 7 -10.91 21.24 5.78
N GLY A 8 -11.20 19.98 5.44
CA GLY A 8 -10.70 19.31 4.25
C GLY A 8 -11.75 19.21 3.15
N HIS A 9 -11.48 19.83 1.99
CA HIS A 9 -12.30 19.71 0.78
C HIS A 9 -11.83 18.54 -0.08
N PHE A 10 -12.52 17.40 -0.05
CA PHE A 10 -12.15 16.21 -0.83
C PHE A 10 -12.98 16.13 -2.10
N TYR A 11 -12.33 16.24 -3.25
CA TYR A 11 -13.03 16.25 -4.53
C TYR A 11 -12.14 15.67 -5.64
N GLN A 12 -12.74 14.82 -6.47
CA GLN A 12 -12.18 14.41 -7.76
C GLN A 12 -13.15 14.79 -8.88
N PRO A 13 -12.63 15.16 -10.06
CA PRO A 13 -13.47 15.38 -11.22
C PRO A 13 -14.31 14.12 -11.53
N PRO A 14 -15.52 14.24 -12.10
CA PRO A 14 -16.22 13.09 -12.65
C PRO A 14 -15.34 12.44 -13.72
N ARG A 15 -14.86 11.22 -13.46
CA ARG A 15 -13.93 10.47 -14.34
C ARG A 15 -14.62 9.34 -15.09
N GLU A 16 -15.91 9.12 -14.82
CA GLU A 16 -16.68 8.11 -15.53
C GLU A 16 -16.79 8.46 -17.01
N ASP A 17 -16.61 7.45 -17.85
CA ASP A 17 -16.88 7.57 -19.28
C ASP A 17 -18.39 7.85 -19.49
N PRO A 18 -18.78 8.89 -20.25
CA PRO A 18 -20.18 9.29 -20.42
C PRO A 18 -21.09 8.24 -21.07
N TRP A 19 -20.53 7.28 -21.80
CA TRP A 19 -21.29 6.22 -22.47
C TRP A 19 -21.33 4.95 -21.63
N LEU A 20 -20.21 4.60 -20.99
CA LEU A 20 -20.08 3.34 -20.24
C LEU A 20 -20.48 3.46 -18.77
N GLY A 21 -20.45 4.67 -18.17
CA GLY A 21 -20.73 4.88 -16.75
C GLY A 21 -19.69 4.27 -15.81
N VAL A 22 -18.47 4.01 -16.29
CA VAL A 22 -17.37 3.44 -15.51
C VAL A 22 -16.13 4.31 -15.65
N VAL A 23 -15.29 4.36 -14.61
CA VAL A 23 -13.97 4.98 -14.70
C VAL A 23 -13.07 4.02 -15.49
N LEU A 24 -12.46 4.51 -16.56
CA LEU A 24 -11.54 3.72 -17.38
C LEU A 24 -10.14 3.71 -16.76
N GLU A 25 -9.38 2.66 -17.07
CA GLU A 25 -7.98 2.55 -16.67
C GLU A 25 -7.17 3.73 -17.21
N ASP A 26 -6.37 4.36 -16.34
CA ASP A 26 -5.49 5.47 -16.68
C ASP A 26 -4.03 5.08 -16.38
N PRO A 27 -3.19 4.83 -17.42
CA PRO A 27 -1.78 4.47 -17.25
C PRO A 27 -0.93 5.50 -16.51
N THR A 28 -1.41 6.74 -16.34
CA THR A 28 -0.70 7.76 -15.55
C THR A 28 -0.93 7.62 -14.04
N ALA A 29 -1.90 6.81 -13.63
CA ALA A 29 -2.23 6.51 -12.24
C ALA A 29 -1.53 5.26 -11.67
N THR A 30 -0.72 4.57 -12.48
CA THR A 30 0.02 3.35 -12.08
C THR A 30 0.80 3.53 -10.77
N PRO A 31 0.77 2.54 -9.84
CA PRO A 31 0.23 1.18 -10.00
C PRO A 31 -1.28 1.04 -9.76
N ALA A 32 -2.02 2.13 -9.56
CA ALA A 32 -3.48 2.05 -9.43
C ALA A 32 -4.15 1.99 -10.82
N HIS A 33 -5.35 1.40 -10.88
CA HIS A 33 -6.17 1.34 -12.08
C HIS A 33 -6.49 2.74 -12.63
N ASP A 34 -6.82 3.69 -11.74
CA ASP A 34 -7.14 5.07 -12.09
C ASP A 34 -6.78 6.04 -10.96
N TRP A 35 -6.88 7.34 -11.24
CA TRP A 35 -6.51 8.40 -10.29
C TRP A 35 -7.39 8.43 -9.03
N ASN A 36 -8.68 8.06 -9.09
CA ASN A 36 -9.50 7.97 -7.88
C ASN A 36 -8.95 6.85 -6.98
N GLN A 37 -8.60 5.69 -7.54
CA GLN A 37 -8.02 4.59 -6.79
C GLN A 37 -6.63 4.94 -6.22
N ARG A 38 -5.80 5.64 -6.99
CA ARG A 38 -4.48 6.11 -6.53
C ARG A 38 -4.60 7.04 -5.33
N ILE A 39 -5.43 8.07 -5.44
CA ILE A 39 -5.60 9.06 -4.38
C ILE A 39 -6.29 8.44 -3.17
N ALA A 40 -7.21 7.48 -3.37
CA ALA A 40 -7.77 6.72 -2.28
C ALA A 40 -6.70 5.93 -1.50
N ASN A 41 -5.72 5.33 -2.18
CA ASN A 41 -4.59 4.64 -1.53
C ASN A 41 -3.64 5.60 -0.81
N GLU A 42 -3.39 6.77 -1.38
CA GLU A 42 -2.38 7.72 -0.89
C GLU A 42 -2.94 8.72 0.13
N CYS A 43 -4.26 8.95 0.16
CA CYS A 43 -4.90 9.96 0.99
C CYS A 43 -6.13 9.44 1.74
N TYR A 44 -7.17 8.97 1.05
CA TYR A 44 -8.46 8.70 1.72
C TYR A 44 -8.36 7.54 2.73
N ARG A 45 -7.77 6.40 2.34
CA ARG A 45 -7.56 5.24 3.22
C ARG A 45 -6.58 5.53 4.37
N PRO A 46 -5.42 6.17 4.14
CA PRO A 46 -4.53 6.55 5.25
C PRO A 46 -5.20 7.42 6.31
N ASN A 47 -6.05 8.37 5.93
CA ASN A 47 -6.74 9.24 6.90
C ASN A 47 -7.76 8.50 7.78
N CYS A 48 -8.29 7.35 7.34
CA CYS A 48 -9.15 6.51 8.16
C CYS A 48 -8.41 5.89 9.37
N ALA A 49 -7.09 5.69 9.26
CA ALA A 49 -6.27 5.01 10.27
C ALA A 49 -4.82 5.53 10.23
N ALA A 50 -4.67 6.85 10.42
CA ALA A 50 -3.40 7.53 10.34
C ALA A 50 -2.52 7.21 11.55
N LYS A 51 -1.25 6.87 11.30
CA LYS A 51 -0.31 6.40 12.32
C LYS A 51 0.42 7.58 12.95
N ILE A 52 0.47 7.64 14.28
CA ILE A 52 1.36 8.54 15.02
C ILE A 52 2.55 7.73 15.49
N LEU A 53 3.75 8.17 15.14
CA LEU A 53 4.97 7.51 15.59
C LEU A 53 5.47 8.09 16.92
N GLY A 54 5.99 7.23 17.79
CA GLY A 54 6.72 7.61 19.00
C GLY A 54 8.13 8.12 18.68
N PRO A 55 8.88 8.62 19.68
CA PRO A 55 10.27 9.07 19.51
C PRO A 55 11.22 7.96 18.99
N ASP A 56 10.88 6.71 19.27
CA ASP A 56 11.55 5.50 18.81
C ASP A 56 11.11 5.04 17.40
N GLY A 57 10.18 5.77 16.76
CA GLY A 57 9.57 5.49 15.46
C GLY A 57 8.62 4.30 15.43
N ARG A 58 8.24 3.73 16.58
CA ARG A 58 7.14 2.77 16.67
C ARG A 58 5.81 3.48 16.47
N ILE A 59 4.77 2.77 16.04
CA ILE A 59 3.42 3.33 16.06
C ILE A 59 3.03 3.50 17.54
N ALA A 60 2.87 4.74 18.00
CA ALA A 60 2.41 5.06 19.33
C ALA A 60 0.87 5.04 19.42
N SER A 61 0.20 5.45 18.34
CA SER A 61 -1.26 5.41 18.24
C SER A 61 -1.71 5.47 16.78
N VAL A 62 -2.97 5.13 16.54
CA VAL A 62 -3.63 5.23 15.25
C VAL A 62 -4.89 6.07 15.43
N ILE A 63 -5.12 7.04 14.56
CA ILE A 63 -6.23 7.99 14.65
C ILE A 63 -7.00 7.99 13.33
N ASN A 64 -8.33 7.96 13.42
CA ASN A 64 -9.19 8.34 12.32
C ASN A 64 -9.22 9.87 12.24
N ASN A 65 -8.57 10.47 11.24
CA ASN A 65 -8.55 11.93 11.11
C ASN A 65 -9.95 12.50 10.86
N TYR A 66 -10.82 11.75 10.16
CA TYR A 66 -12.17 12.22 9.83
C TYR A 66 -13.07 12.47 11.05
N SER A 67 -12.81 11.83 12.20
CA SER A 67 -13.60 12.08 13.42
C SER A 67 -13.34 13.46 14.05
N TYR A 68 -12.22 14.09 13.68
CA TYR A 68 -11.81 15.41 14.18
C TYR A 68 -11.88 16.49 13.11
N LEU A 69 -11.69 16.11 11.84
CA LEU A 69 -11.71 17.01 10.70
C LEU A 69 -13.15 17.47 10.41
N SER A 70 -13.34 18.76 10.12
CA SER A 70 -14.51 19.18 9.35
C SER A 70 -14.26 18.86 7.89
N PHE A 71 -15.21 18.30 7.17
CA PHE A 71 -14.93 17.90 5.79
C PHE A 71 -16.14 17.96 4.89
N ASN A 72 -15.88 17.97 3.59
CA ASN A 72 -16.86 17.60 2.60
C ASN A 72 -16.20 16.63 1.62
N PHE A 73 -16.97 15.64 1.16
CA PHE A 73 -16.61 14.83 -0.01
C PHE A 73 -17.55 15.20 -1.15
N GLY A 74 -16.98 15.49 -2.32
CA GLY A 74 -17.77 15.75 -3.52
C GLY A 74 -18.72 14.59 -3.82
N PRO A 75 -20.01 14.83 -4.15
CA PRO A 75 -20.98 13.75 -4.33
C PRO A 75 -20.60 12.70 -5.38
N THR A 76 -19.95 13.09 -6.46
CA THR A 76 -19.46 12.17 -7.50
C THR A 76 -18.34 11.27 -6.97
N LEU A 77 -17.39 11.83 -6.23
CA LEU A 77 -16.34 11.08 -5.56
C LEU A 77 -16.92 10.15 -4.49
N HIS A 78 -17.85 10.62 -3.65
CA HIS A 78 -18.43 9.80 -2.60
C HIS A 78 -19.33 8.68 -3.15
N ARG A 79 -20.00 8.90 -4.30
CA ARG A 79 -20.68 7.84 -5.07
C ARG A 79 -19.69 6.77 -5.53
N TRP A 80 -18.50 7.16 -6.00
CA TRP A 80 -17.44 6.22 -6.37
C TRP A 80 -16.90 5.48 -5.14
N ILE A 81 -16.62 6.17 -4.03
CA ILE A 81 -16.16 5.56 -2.77
C ILE A 81 -17.19 4.55 -2.24
N GLU A 82 -18.48 4.87 -2.22
CA GLU A 82 -19.55 3.96 -1.78
C GLU A 82 -19.49 2.61 -2.53
N LYS A 83 -19.15 2.65 -3.83
CA LYS A 83 -19.06 1.47 -4.69
C LYS A 83 -17.73 0.73 -4.57
N GLU A 84 -16.63 1.45 -4.71
CA GLU A 84 -15.29 0.89 -4.90
C GLU A 84 -14.51 0.75 -3.57
N ASP A 85 -14.94 1.45 -2.51
CA ASP A 85 -14.36 1.36 -1.17
C ASP A 85 -15.41 1.49 -0.04
N PRO A 86 -16.23 0.44 0.18
CA PRO A 86 -17.25 0.43 1.23
C PRO A 86 -16.68 0.65 2.65
N ALA A 87 -15.41 0.30 2.86
CA ALA A 87 -14.72 0.47 4.14
C ALA A 87 -14.48 1.94 4.47
N VAL A 88 -13.89 2.69 3.52
CA VAL A 88 -13.73 4.14 3.65
C VAL A 88 -15.11 4.81 3.76
N ASN A 89 -16.08 4.40 2.94
CA ASN A 89 -17.44 4.94 3.00
C ASN A 89 -18.07 4.83 4.41
N SER A 90 -17.96 3.65 5.06
CA SER A 90 -18.47 3.46 6.42
C SER A 90 -17.83 4.43 7.40
N ILE A 91 -16.50 4.58 7.34
CA ILE A 91 -15.77 5.47 8.26
C ILE A 91 -16.15 6.94 8.04
N LEU A 92 -16.34 7.35 6.78
CA LEU A 92 -16.81 8.71 6.45
C LEU A 92 -18.20 8.96 7.01
N VAL A 93 -19.14 8.02 6.82
CA VAL A 93 -20.51 8.11 7.35
C VAL A 93 -20.50 8.16 8.87
N ASP A 94 -19.73 7.29 9.54
CA ASP A 94 -19.59 7.27 10.99
C ASP A 94 -18.95 8.55 11.55
N SER A 95 -18.09 9.19 10.76
CA SER A 95 -17.44 10.47 11.09
C SER A 95 -18.25 11.70 10.66
N GLY A 96 -19.48 11.49 10.17
CA GLY A 96 -20.31 12.49 9.50
C GLY A 96 -20.85 13.64 10.36
N GLU A 97 -20.58 13.63 11.66
CA GLU A 97 -20.97 14.71 12.58
C GLU A 97 -20.42 16.07 12.12
N LYS A 98 -19.15 16.12 11.68
CA LYS A 98 -18.46 17.36 11.25
C LYS A 98 -18.50 17.62 9.74
N ALA A 99 -19.30 16.83 9.02
CA ALA A 99 -19.41 16.92 7.57
C ALA A 99 -20.34 18.08 7.14
N ILE A 100 -20.03 18.72 6.03
CA ILE A 100 -20.91 19.68 5.35
C ILE A 100 -21.22 19.20 3.93
N SER A 101 -22.29 19.73 3.34
CA SER A 101 -22.67 19.41 1.95
C SER A 101 -21.77 20.12 0.94
N GLN A 102 -21.89 19.77 -0.33
CA GLN A 102 -21.22 20.45 -1.44
C GLN A 102 -22.19 20.56 -2.62
N ALA A 103 -22.08 21.63 -3.42
CA ALA A 103 -22.73 21.65 -4.74
C ALA A 103 -22.30 20.43 -5.58
N TYR A 104 -23.28 19.76 -6.20
CA TYR A 104 -23.15 18.36 -6.59
C TYR A 104 -22.07 18.05 -7.64
N ASN A 105 -22.03 18.78 -8.76
CA ASN A 105 -21.11 18.54 -9.90
C ASN A 105 -19.88 19.44 -9.92
N HIS A 106 -19.59 20.12 -8.80
CA HIS A 106 -18.49 21.09 -8.71
C HIS A 106 -18.53 22.17 -9.80
N MET A 107 -19.74 22.63 -10.14
CA MET A 107 -20.00 23.70 -11.09
C MET A 107 -19.74 25.07 -10.43
N ILE A 108 -19.11 25.99 -11.17
CA ILE A 108 -18.87 27.36 -10.68
C ILE A 108 -20.20 28.13 -10.61
N MET A 109 -20.77 28.16 -9.41
CA MET A 109 -22.13 28.62 -9.14
C MET A 109 -22.40 30.03 -9.69
N PRO A 110 -21.51 31.05 -9.56
CA PRO A 110 -21.77 32.37 -10.15
C PRO A 110 -21.94 32.40 -11.67
N LEU A 111 -21.41 31.39 -12.39
CA LEU A 111 -21.56 31.25 -13.84
C LEU A 111 -22.69 30.31 -14.25
N ALA A 112 -23.40 29.72 -13.28
CA ALA A 112 -24.51 28.82 -13.51
C ALA A 112 -25.82 29.59 -13.73
N SER A 113 -26.75 29.00 -14.49
CA SER A 113 -28.11 29.51 -14.62
C SER A 113 -28.85 29.46 -13.27
N ALA A 114 -29.97 30.18 -13.14
CA ALA A 114 -30.78 30.15 -11.91
C ALA A 114 -31.25 28.72 -11.56
N GLU A 115 -31.72 27.98 -12.57
CA GLU A 115 -32.16 26.60 -12.39
C GLU A 115 -30.98 25.67 -12.02
N ASP A 116 -29.81 25.86 -12.63
CA ASP A 116 -28.63 25.07 -12.28
C ASP A 116 -28.17 25.35 -10.85
N LYS A 117 -28.16 26.63 -10.40
CA LYS A 117 -27.85 26.97 -9.00
C LYS A 117 -28.78 26.22 -8.04
N LYS A 118 -30.08 26.18 -8.34
CA LYS A 118 -31.08 25.46 -7.54
C LYS A 118 -30.82 23.95 -7.56
N THR A 119 -30.66 23.34 -8.74
CA THR A 119 -30.40 21.91 -8.88
C THR A 119 -29.11 21.48 -8.16
N GLN A 120 -28.01 22.22 -8.35
CA GLN A 120 -26.73 21.89 -7.69
C GLN A 120 -26.81 21.95 -6.17
N THR A 121 -27.60 22.88 -5.63
CA THR A 121 -27.86 23.02 -4.18
C THR A 121 -28.74 21.88 -3.67
N VAL A 122 -29.89 21.63 -4.32
CA VAL A 122 -30.85 20.58 -3.92
C VAL A 122 -30.20 19.20 -4.01
N TRP A 123 -29.48 18.90 -5.09
CA TRP A 123 -28.78 17.62 -5.26
C TRP A 123 -27.69 17.44 -4.20
N GLY A 124 -26.92 18.50 -3.90
CA GLY A 124 -25.92 18.48 -2.83
C GLY A 124 -26.52 18.16 -1.46
N ILE A 125 -27.67 18.77 -1.13
CA ILE A 125 -28.41 18.52 0.10
C ILE A 125 -28.93 17.08 0.15
N LYS A 126 -29.52 16.60 -0.94
CA LYS A 126 -30.14 15.27 -0.99
C LYS A 126 -29.12 14.13 -0.99
N ASP A 127 -27.96 14.32 -1.61
CA ASP A 127 -26.83 13.40 -1.48
C ASP A 127 -26.34 13.36 -0.03
N PHE A 128 -26.18 14.53 0.61
CA PHE A 128 -25.77 14.62 2.01
C PHE A 128 -26.76 13.91 2.96
N GLU A 129 -28.07 14.19 2.83
CA GLU A 129 -29.12 13.54 3.63
C GLU A 129 -29.13 12.02 3.43
N TYR A 130 -28.88 11.55 2.21
CA TYR A 130 -28.78 10.12 1.91
C TYR A 130 -27.64 9.44 2.67
N ARG A 131 -26.47 10.10 2.78
CA ARG A 131 -25.28 9.54 3.40
C ARG A 131 -25.30 9.63 4.92
N PHE A 132 -25.58 10.82 5.44
CA PHE A 132 -25.40 11.14 6.86
C PHE A 132 -26.70 11.13 7.67
N LYS A 133 -27.85 10.90 7.02
CA LYS A 133 -29.18 10.80 7.65
C LYS A 133 -29.60 12.04 8.45
N ARG A 134 -29.02 13.20 8.12
CA ARG A 134 -29.37 14.51 8.67
C ARG A 134 -29.32 15.58 7.58
N LYS A 135 -29.92 16.74 7.83
CA LYS A 135 -29.78 17.89 6.94
C LYS A 135 -28.39 18.52 7.10
N PRO A 136 -27.77 19.01 6.01
CA PRO A 136 -26.55 19.79 6.13
C PRO A 136 -26.87 21.20 6.64
N GLU A 137 -26.06 21.68 7.57
CA GLU A 137 -26.11 23.08 8.04
C GLU A 137 -25.25 24.00 7.16
N GLY A 138 -24.14 23.46 6.65
CA GLY A 138 -23.22 24.17 5.75
C GLY A 138 -23.17 23.58 4.35
N MET A 139 -22.74 24.39 3.38
CA MET A 139 -22.41 23.94 2.03
C MET A 139 -21.08 24.51 1.56
N TRP A 140 -20.21 23.65 1.05
CA TRP A 140 -19.00 24.03 0.32
C TRP A 140 -19.36 24.42 -1.12
N LEU A 141 -18.98 25.64 -1.50
CA LEU A 141 -19.11 26.14 -2.86
C LEU A 141 -17.89 25.71 -3.69
N PRO A 142 -18.08 25.19 -4.93
CA PRO A 142 -16.98 24.84 -5.83
C PRO A 142 -16.02 26.01 -6.01
N GLU A 143 -14.76 25.80 -5.66
CA GLU A 143 -13.71 26.83 -5.71
C GLU A 143 -13.99 28.05 -4.82
N THR A 144 -14.80 27.85 -3.78
CA THR A 144 -15.44 28.89 -2.96
C THR A 144 -16.09 30.00 -3.80
N ALA A 145 -16.47 29.70 -5.04
CA ALA A 145 -16.93 30.70 -5.99
C ALA A 145 -18.32 31.20 -5.59
N VAL A 146 -18.47 32.52 -5.42
CA VAL A 146 -19.65 33.11 -4.78
C VAL A 146 -20.13 34.39 -5.46
N ASP A 147 -21.46 34.53 -5.50
CA ASP A 147 -22.22 35.74 -5.80
C ASP A 147 -23.47 35.78 -4.91
N ILE A 148 -24.16 36.92 -4.83
CA ILE A 148 -25.37 37.06 -4.00
C ILE A 148 -26.46 36.10 -4.46
N ALA A 149 -26.62 35.88 -5.77
CA ALA A 149 -27.61 34.96 -6.30
C ALA A 149 -27.38 33.50 -5.84
N THR A 150 -26.13 33.07 -5.69
CA THR A 150 -25.80 31.75 -5.13
C THR A 150 -26.18 31.69 -3.66
N LEU A 151 -25.85 32.72 -2.87
CA LEU A 151 -26.18 32.78 -1.44
C LEU A 151 -27.71 32.80 -1.19
N GLU A 152 -28.47 33.48 -2.06
CA GLU A 152 -29.94 33.45 -2.05
C GLU A 152 -30.47 32.03 -2.20
N VAL A 153 -29.95 31.26 -3.16
CA VAL A 153 -30.36 29.87 -3.39
C VAL A 153 -29.98 28.97 -2.22
N LEU A 154 -28.78 29.13 -1.65
CA LEU A 154 -28.37 28.38 -0.46
C LEU A 154 -29.32 28.63 0.71
N SER A 155 -29.59 29.90 1.01
CA SER A 155 -30.47 30.31 2.12
C SER A 155 -31.92 29.87 1.90
N GLU A 156 -32.41 29.86 0.64
CA GLU A 156 -33.72 29.27 0.30
C GLU A 156 -33.88 27.82 0.74
N ASN A 157 -32.82 27.06 0.56
CA ASN A 157 -32.82 25.62 0.77
C ASN A 157 -32.38 25.24 2.20
N GLY A 158 -32.29 26.22 3.10
CA GLY A 158 -32.01 25.99 4.52
C GLY A 158 -30.54 25.79 4.86
N ILE A 159 -29.60 26.15 3.97
CA ILE A 159 -28.18 26.20 4.31
C ILE A 159 -27.92 27.44 5.17
N ALA A 160 -27.40 27.21 6.37
CA ALA A 160 -27.15 28.25 7.37
C ALA A 160 -25.82 28.97 7.16
N PHE A 161 -24.80 28.28 6.63
CA PHE A 161 -23.49 28.90 6.41
C PHE A 161 -22.71 28.36 5.19
N THR A 162 -21.73 29.14 4.75
CA THR A 162 -20.68 28.71 3.81
C THR A 162 -19.31 29.23 4.26
N ILE A 163 -18.24 28.58 3.78
CA ILE A 163 -16.85 28.97 4.03
C ILE A 163 -16.31 29.75 2.82
N LEU A 164 -15.67 30.90 3.04
CA LEU A 164 -15.07 31.73 1.99
C LEU A 164 -13.63 32.16 2.33
N ALA A 165 -12.88 32.57 1.32
CA ALA A 165 -11.55 33.15 1.51
C ALA A 165 -11.64 34.60 2.01
N PRO A 166 -10.67 35.08 2.80
CA PRO A 166 -10.65 36.46 3.30
C PRO A 166 -10.74 37.52 2.20
N SER A 167 -10.10 37.27 1.05
CA SER A 167 -10.13 38.17 -0.13
C SER A 167 -11.50 38.30 -0.79
N GLN A 168 -12.46 37.44 -0.40
CA GLN A 168 -13.83 37.46 -0.88
C GLN A 168 -14.75 38.32 0.02
N CYS A 169 -14.24 38.88 1.11
CA CYS A 169 -14.93 39.90 1.89
C CYS A 169 -14.63 41.29 1.32
N SER A 170 -15.66 42.07 0.99
CA SER A 170 -15.46 43.45 0.54
C SER A 170 -15.47 44.44 1.70
N ALA A 171 -16.35 44.24 2.69
CA ALA A 171 -16.45 45.09 3.87
C ALA A 171 -17.15 44.36 5.02
N VAL A 172 -16.89 44.77 6.25
CA VAL A 172 -17.56 44.29 7.47
C VAL A 172 -18.20 45.44 8.24
N ASN A 173 -19.32 45.15 8.90
CA ASN A 173 -19.99 46.06 9.83
C ASN A 173 -19.78 45.55 11.26
N ILE A 174 -18.97 46.29 12.02
CA ILE A 174 -18.71 46.02 13.43
C ILE A 174 -19.31 47.18 14.23
N ASN A 175 -20.29 46.88 15.09
CA ASN A 175 -20.95 47.86 15.97
C ASN A 175 -21.53 49.08 15.22
N GLY A 176 -22.12 48.87 14.04
CA GLY A 176 -22.79 49.90 13.24
C GLY A 176 -21.87 50.69 12.30
N THR A 177 -20.57 50.37 12.23
CA THR A 177 -19.61 51.02 11.33
C THR A 177 -19.13 50.05 10.25
N TRP A 178 -19.38 50.37 8.99
CA TRP A 178 -18.81 49.66 7.84
C TRP A 178 -17.32 49.99 7.66
N LYS A 179 -16.50 48.97 7.48
CA LYS A 179 -15.06 49.06 7.18
C LYS A 179 -14.74 48.16 6.00
N ASP A 180 -14.04 48.71 5.02
CA ASP A 180 -13.59 47.94 3.86
C ASP A 180 -12.47 46.96 4.24
N THR A 181 -12.44 45.81 3.57
CA THR A 181 -11.47 44.74 3.79
C THR A 181 -10.73 44.38 2.50
N PRO A 182 -9.91 45.30 1.94
CA PRO A 182 -9.24 45.09 0.67
C PRO A 182 -8.32 43.86 0.73
N ASP A 183 -8.58 42.87 -0.13
CA ASP A 183 -7.89 41.57 -0.16
C ASP A 183 -7.91 40.82 1.19
N GLY A 184 -8.92 41.07 2.02
CA GLY A 184 -9.06 40.49 3.36
C GLY A 184 -8.30 41.23 4.46
N ASN A 185 -7.59 42.32 4.15
CA ASN A 185 -6.89 43.10 5.17
C ASN A 185 -7.86 43.74 6.18
N GLY A 186 -7.55 43.61 7.47
CA GLY A 186 -8.40 44.14 8.54
C GLY A 186 -9.62 43.28 8.90
N LEU A 187 -9.83 42.16 8.20
CA LEU A 187 -10.84 41.16 8.54
C LEU A 187 -10.38 40.30 9.74
N ASP A 188 -11.26 40.09 10.70
CA ASP A 188 -11.04 39.16 11.81
C ASP A 188 -11.64 37.80 11.47
N VAL A 189 -10.83 36.93 10.89
CA VAL A 189 -11.26 35.62 10.37
C VAL A 189 -11.67 34.63 11.47
N THR A 190 -11.50 34.95 12.75
CA THR A 190 -11.98 34.09 13.84
C THR A 190 -13.42 34.39 14.26
N LEU A 191 -14.09 35.34 13.59
CA LEU A 191 -15.48 35.71 13.84
C LEU A 191 -16.36 35.28 12.66
N PRO A 192 -17.56 34.74 12.91
CA PRO A 192 -18.56 34.53 11.86
C PRO A 192 -19.31 35.84 11.55
N TYR A 193 -19.71 36.02 10.29
CA TYR A 193 -20.37 37.24 9.81
C TYR A 193 -21.69 36.94 9.09
N ILE A 194 -22.73 37.74 9.34
CA ILE A 194 -24.01 37.66 8.63
C ILE A 194 -23.89 38.40 7.29
N CYS A 195 -24.18 37.70 6.19
CA CYS A 195 -24.46 38.34 4.91
C CYS A 195 -25.98 38.53 4.75
N ARG A 196 -26.44 39.79 4.71
CA ARG A 196 -27.85 40.11 4.44
C ARG A 196 -28.10 40.10 2.94
N LEU A 197 -29.12 39.34 2.53
CA LEU A 197 -29.44 39.12 1.14
C LEU A 197 -30.60 40.01 0.68
N PRO A 198 -30.67 40.38 -0.62
CA PRO A 198 -31.75 41.21 -1.17
C PRO A 198 -33.17 40.77 -0.83
N SER A 199 -33.43 39.46 -0.69
CA SER A 199 -34.75 38.93 -0.33
C SER A 199 -35.14 39.16 1.14
N GLY A 200 -34.24 39.70 1.97
CA GLY A 200 -34.39 39.76 3.43
C GLY A 200 -33.91 38.50 4.16
N ARG A 201 -33.52 37.44 3.42
CA ARG A 201 -32.84 36.26 3.97
C ARG A 201 -31.44 36.63 4.47
N MET A 202 -30.88 35.73 5.26
CA MET A 202 -29.54 35.86 5.82
C MET A 202 -28.80 34.53 5.68
N ILE A 203 -27.49 34.61 5.51
CA ILE A 203 -26.59 33.46 5.57
C ILE A 203 -25.32 33.84 6.31
N THR A 204 -24.81 32.94 7.14
CA THR A 204 -23.55 33.15 7.86
C THR A 204 -22.37 32.81 6.97
N ILE A 205 -21.38 33.70 6.94
CA ILE A 205 -20.11 33.52 6.24
C ILE A 205 -19.02 33.30 7.27
N VAL A 206 -18.31 32.18 7.12
CA VAL A 206 -17.12 31.86 7.89
C VAL A 206 -15.90 32.06 6.98
N PHE A 207 -14.99 32.94 7.36
CA PHE A 207 -13.76 33.16 6.59
C PHE A 207 -12.63 32.29 7.13
N TYR A 208 -11.99 31.50 6.28
CA TYR A 208 -10.86 30.67 6.73
C TYR A 208 -9.56 31.50 6.87
N HIS A 209 -8.61 30.99 7.65
CA HIS A 209 -7.32 31.64 7.85
C HIS A 209 -6.36 31.38 6.67
N GLY A 210 -6.21 32.38 5.79
CA GLY A 210 -5.46 32.27 4.53
C GLY A 210 -3.99 31.85 4.67
N GLU A 211 -3.25 32.44 5.61
CA GLU A 211 -1.81 32.17 5.74
C GLU A 211 -1.51 30.73 6.18
N ILE A 212 -2.28 30.20 7.14
CA ILE A 212 -2.13 28.80 7.60
C ILE A 212 -2.56 27.84 6.50
N ALA A 213 -3.69 28.11 5.83
CA ALA A 213 -4.13 27.30 4.70
C ALA A 213 -3.05 27.22 3.60
N HIS A 214 -2.41 28.35 3.27
CA HIS A 214 -1.29 28.38 2.33
C HIS A 214 -0.06 27.61 2.87
N GLY A 215 0.28 27.77 4.15
CA GLY A 215 1.38 27.05 4.79
C GLY A 215 1.18 25.52 4.86
N ILE A 216 -0.07 25.06 4.90
CA ILE A 216 -0.46 23.65 4.79
C ILE A 216 -0.34 23.18 3.32
N ALA A 217 -0.96 23.89 2.38
CA ALA A 217 -1.06 23.45 0.98
C ALA A 217 0.26 23.52 0.20
N PHE A 218 1.02 24.60 0.37
CA PHE A 218 2.23 24.88 -0.41
C PHE A 218 3.48 25.11 0.45
N GLY A 219 3.30 25.23 1.77
CA GLY A 219 4.39 25.43 2.72
C GLY A 219 4.94 24.13 3.30
N GLY A 220 5.55 24.25 4.49
CA GLY A 220 6.16 23.13 5.21
C GLY A 220 5.43 22.72 6.49
N LEU A 221 4.21 23.23 6.75
CA LEU A 221 3.53 23.01 8.03
C LEU A 221 3.15 21.54 8.24
N LEU A 222 2.83 20.80 7.17
CA LEU A 222 2.53 19.37 7.25
C LEU A 222 3.75 18.46 7.43
N LYS A 223 4.98 19.00 7.48
CA LYS A 223 6.15 18.18 7.82
C LYS A 223 6.20 17.80 9.30
N ASN A 224 5.44 18.49 10.15
CA ASN A 224 5.43 18.26 11.60
C ASN A 224 4.11 18.76 12.23
N GLY A 225 3.31 17.83 12.78
CA GLY A 225 2.03 18.15 13.41
C GLY A 225 2.11 19.09 14.63
N ASP A 226 3.22 19.07 15.38
CA ASP A 226 3.42 19.98 16.52
C ASP A 226 3.65 21.42 16.03
N LYS A 227 4.38 21.60 14.93
CA LYS A 227 4.55 22.94 14.32
C LYS A 227 3.24 23.49 13.77
N LEU A 228 2.42 22.62 13.17
CA LEU A 228 1.10 23.02 12.70
C LEU A 228 0.19 23.42 13.88
N ARG A 229 0.25 22.70 14.99
CA ARG A 229 -0.45 23.05 16.23
C ARG A 229 -0.05 24.45 16.70
N ASP A 230 1.24 24.71 16.80
CA ASP A 230 1.75 25.99 17.27
C ASP A 230 1.34 27.13 16.33
N ALA A 231 1.36 26.90 15.01
CA ALA A 231 0.87 27.88 14.04
C ALA A 231 -0.62 28.21 14.23
N LEU A 232 -1.46 27.21 14.52
CA LEU A 232 -2.88 27.41 14.81
C LEU A 232 -3.09 28.22 16.09
N LEU A 233 -2.47 27.82 17.19
CA LEU A 233 -2.63 28.51 18.49
C LEU A 233 -2.11 29.95 18.46
N ASN A 234 -0.97 30.19 17.80
CA ASN A 234 -0.38 31.52 17.69
C ASN A 234 -1.17 32.48 16.79
N SER A 235 -2.14 32.00 16.01
CA SER A 235 -2.97 32.85 15.14
C SER A 235 -4.10 33.57 15.87
N PHE A 236 -4.44 33.14 17.09
CA PHE A 236 -5.43 33.83 17.90
C PHE A 236 -4.86 35.13 18.48
N LYS A 237 -5.45 36.26 18.12
CA LYS A 237 -5.15 37.55 18.77
C LYS A 237 -5.69 37.63 20.19
N THR A 238 -6.84 37.00 20.45
CA THR A 238 -7.49 36.95 21.76
C THR A 238 -8.33 35.67 21.85
N PRO A 239 -7.99 34.72 22.75
CA PRO A 239 -8.80 33.53 22.97
C PRO A 239 -10.17 33.91 23.55
N SER A 240 -11.24 33.35 23.02
CA SER A 240 -12.61 33.61 23.48
C SER A 240 -13.51 32.44 23.05
N GLU A 241 -14.50 32.11 23.87
CA GLU A 241 -15.51 31.10 23.54
C GLU A 241 -16.35 31.53 22.33
N GLU A 242 -16.50 32.84 22.05
CA GLU A 242 -17.23 33.36 20.89
C GLU A 242 -16.40 33.39 19.58
N ARG A 243 -15.19 32.84 19.57
CA ARG A 243 -14.28 32.85 18.40
C ARG A 243 -13.98 31.45 17.91
N LEU A 244 -14.01 31.26 16.59
CA LEU A 244 -13.70 30.01 15.89
C LEU A 244 -12.67 30.27 14.79
N LEU A 245 -11.50 29.64 14.92
CA LEU A 245 -10.51 29.63 13.84
C LEU A 245 -10.81 28.49 12.87
N VAL A 246 -11.14 28.83 11.63
CA VAL A 246 -11.30 27.84 10.55
C VAL A 246 -10.11 27.89 9.62
N VAL A 247 -9.57 26.74 9.25
CA VAL A 247 -8.57 26.60 8.18
C VAL A 247 -9.12 25.66 7.13
N ALA A 248 -9.17 26.08 5.87
CA ALA A 248 -9.72 25.26 4.79
C ALA A 248 -8.67 25.01 3.70
N THR A 249 -8.49 23.75 3.30
CA THR A 249 -7.56 23.35 2.23
C THR A 249 -8.15 22.26 1.36
N ASP A 250 -7.51 22.02 0.21
CA ASP A 250 -7.69 20.78 -0.53
C ASP A 250 -7.41 19.58 0.39
N GLY A 251 -8.36 18.66 0.51
CA GLY A 251 -8.27 17.48 1.37
C GLY A 251 -7.17 16.52 0.93
N GLU A 252 -6.82 16.51 -0.36
CA GLU A 252 -5.74 15.67 -0.92
C GLU A 252 -4.35 16.09 -0.44
N THR A 253 -4.26 17.27 0.18
CA THR A 253 -3.06 17.74 0.87
C THR A 253 -2.65 16.79 2.01
N TYR A 254 -3.61 16.14 2.67
CA TYR A 254 -3.35 15.25 3.80
C TYR A 254 -2.97 13.84 3.36
N GLY A 255 -1.99 13.70 2.46
CA GLY A 255 -1.44 12.41 2.03
C GLY A 255 -0.94 12.38 0.59
N HIS A 256 -1.78 12.75 -0.37
CA HIS A 256 -1.47 12.67 -1.80
C HIS A 256 -0.50 13.76 -2.25
N HIS A 257 -0.79 15.04 -1.98
CA HIS A 257 0.12 16.13 -2.32
C HIS A 257 1.33 16.23 -1.36
N HIS A 258 1.14 15.86 -0.09
CA HIS A 258 2.20 15.78 0.90
C HIS A 258 2.23 14.39 1.50
N LYS A 259 3.25 13.61 1.10
CA LYS A 259 3.49 12.27 1.64
C LYS A 259 3.56 12.34 3.18
N PHE A 260 2.79 11.48 3.85
CA PHE A 260 2.63 11.44 5.32
C PHE A 260 1.89 12.65 5.93
N GLY A 261 1.21 13.46 5.11
CA GLY A 261 0.38 14.57 5.59
C GLY A 261 -0.76 14.10 6.52
N ASP A 262 -1.30 12.91 6.29
CA ASP A 262 -2.24 12.21 7.17
C ASP A 262 -1.67 11.99 8.58
N MET A 263 -0.40 11.61 8.68
CA MET A 263 0.27 11.37 9.96
C MET A 263 0.55 12.68 10.71
N ALA A 264 0.91 13.74 9.99
CA ALA A 264 1.07 15.07 10.58
C ALA A 264 -0.25 15.62 11.10
N LEU A 265 -1.35 15.40 10.35
CA LEU A 265 -2.70 15.75 10.77
C LEU A 265 -3.15 14.93 11.99
N ALA A 266 -2.84 13.63 12.04
CA ALA A 266 -3.11 12.79 13.21
C ALA A 266 -2.35 13.30 14.44
N ARG A 267 -1.06 13.62 14.29
CA ARG A 267 -0.25 14.20 15.36
C ARG A 267 -0.84 15.53 15.83
N LEU A 268 -1.29 16.39 14.92
CA LEU A 268 -1.98 17.63 15.28
C LEU A 268 -3.20 17.36 16.16
N PHE A 269 -4.15 16.53 15.69
CA PHE A 269 -5.39 16.29 16.43
C PHE A 269 -5.15 15.62 17.76
N LYS A 270 -4.19 14.68 17.84
CA LYS A 270 -3.79 14.09 19.12
C LYS A 270 -3.38 15.16 20.13
N ARG A 271 -2.54 16.10 19.72
CA ARG A 271 -2.06 17.17 20.60
C ARG A 271 -3.13 18.20 20.95
N LEU A 272 -4.00 18.57 20.01
CA LEU A 272 -5.11 19.47 20.28
C LEU A 272 -6.14 18.83 21.23
N SER A 273 -6.44 17.54 21.05
CA SER A 273 -7.39 16.82 21.92
C SER A 273 -6.92 16.59 23.37
N GLU A 274 -5.61 16.68 23.60
CA GLU A 274 -5.00 16.56 24.93
C GLU A 274 -4.89 17.91 25.65
N ASP A 275 -5.13 19.02 24.93
CA ASP A 275 -5.01 20.37 25.46
C ASP A 275 -6.37 20.84 26.01
N ALA A 276 -6.46 21.01 27.33
CA ALA A 276 -7.69 21.40 28.01
C ALA A 276 -8.17 22.82 27.65
N GLU A 277 -7.32 23.65 27.04
CA GLU A 277 -7.71 24.98 26.57
C GLU A 277 -8.24 24.97 25.13
N VAL A 278 -8.17 23.85 24.41
CA VAL A 278 -8.60 23.73 23.01
C VAL A 278 -9.90 22.96 22.89
N ASN A 279 -10.78 23.44 22.02
CA ASN A 279 -11.99 22.77 21.59
C ASN A 279 -11.97 22.56 20.07
N LEU A 280 -12.51 21.43 19.61
CA LEU A 280 -12.59 21.05 18.19
C LEU A 280 -14.07 20.89 17.77
N PRO A 281 -14.85 21.99 17.78
CA PRO A 281 -16.28 21.89 17.53
C PRO A 281 -16.59 21.60 16.06
N ASP A 282 -17.75 21.01 15.82
CA ASP A 282 -18.40 21.14 14.52
C ASP A 282 -18.72 22.62 14.25
N ILE A 283 -18.54 23.08 13.01
CA ILE A 283 -18.72 24.49 12.65
C ILE A 283 -20.19 24.90 12.83
N GLY A 284 -21.11 24.04 12.43
CA GLY A 284 -22.54 24.34 12.51
C GLY A 284 -23.03 24.41 13.95
N THR A 285 -22.67 23.41 14.77
CA THR A 285 -22.94 23.41 16.22
C THR A 285 -22.36 24.64 16.90
N PHE A 286 -21.11 25.02 16.57
CA PHE A 286 -20.51 26.25 17.10
C PHE A 286 -21.34 27.50 16.75
N LEU A 287 -21.86 27.60 15.52
CA LEU A 287 -22.66 28.74 15.09
C LEU A 287 -24.06 28.77 15.73
N GLU A 288 -24.61 27.63 16.15
CA GLU A 288 -25.85 27.57 16.93
C GLU A 288 -25.63 28.09 18.35
N GLU A 289 -24.53 27.71 19.00
CA GLU A 289 -24.18 28.14 20.36
C GLU A 289 -23.66 29.59 20.39
N HIS A 290 -22.95 30.01 19.35
CA HIS A 290 -22.37 31.33 19.19
C HIS A 290 -22.79 32.00 17.87
N PRO A 291 -24.05 32.45 17.74
CA PRO A 291 -24.56 33.06 16.52
C PRO A 291 -23.76 34.30 16.09
N ALA A 292 -23.59 34.47 14.78
CA ALA A 292 -22.93 35.64 14.20
C ALA A 292 -23.64 36.94 14.60
N ARG A 293 -22.86 37.94 15.04
CA ARG A 293 -23.38 39.26 15.47
C ARG A 293 -22.97 40.41 14.55
N PHE A 294 -21.95 40.20 13.74
CA PHE A 294 -21.39 41.20 12.83
C PHE A 294 -21.86 40.92 11.41
N GLU A 295 -21.93 41.94 10.57
CA GLU A 295 -22.35 41.78 9.18
C GLU A 295 -21.16 41.86 8.23
N CYS A 296 -21.26 41.21 7.07
CA CYS A 296 -20.30 41.37 5.99
C CYS A 296 -21.00 41.63 4.66
N ARG A 297 -20.23 42.21 3.72
CA ARG A 297 -20.52 42.23 2.29
C ARG A 297 -19.48 41.39 1.60
N ILE A 298 -19.93 40.50 0.73
CA ILE A 298 -19.05 39.69 -0.11
C ILE A 298 -18.63 40.47 -1.35
N LYS A 299 -17.48 40.11 -1.91
CA LYS A 299 -17.07 40.50 -3.25
C LYS A 299 -17.77 39.59 -4.26
N GLU A 300 -18.68 40.17 -5.04
CA GLU A 300 -19.42 39.47 -6.09
C GLU A 300 -18.48 38.82 -7.12
N ASN A 301 -18.89 37.67 -7.67
CA ASN A 301 -18.16 36.96 -8.72
C ASN A 301 -16.69 36.67 -8.35
N SER A 302 -16.47 36.29 -7.10
CA SER A 302 -15.14 35.98 -6.55
C SER A 302 -14.95 34.48 -6.33
N SER A 303 -13.70 34.02 -6.25
CA SER A 303 -13.31 32.63 -5.92
C SER A 303 -11.96 32.62 -5.19
N TRP A 304 -11.61 31.52 -4.50
CA TRP A 304 -10.30 31.39 -3.85
C TRP A 304 -9.15 31.07 -4.81
N SER A 305 -9.43 30.44 -5.96
CA SER A 305 -8.43 29.86 -6.85
C SER A 305 -8.13 30.73 -8.06
N CYS A 306 -8.81 31.87 -8.20
CA CYS A 306 -8.55 32.87 -9.22
C CYS A 306 -8.61 34.27 -8.63
N VAL A 307 -7.45 34.94 -8.55
CA VAL A 307 -7.32 36.32 -8.08
C VAL A 307 -8.14 37.32 -8.90
N HIS A 308 -8.46 36.97 -10.15
CA HIS A 308 -9.32 37.74 -11.04
C HIS A 308 -10.83 37.43 -10.85
N GLY A 309 -11.23 36.77 -9.77
CA GLY A 309 -12.63 36.42 -9.50
C GLY A 309 -13.00 35.07 -10.12
N ILE A 310 -13.95 35.06 -11.07
CA ILE A 310 -14.41 33.84 -11.78
C ILE A 310 -13.87 33.71 -13.21
N GLU A 311 -12.92 34.56 -13.58
CA GLU A 311 -12.41 34.63 -14.96
C GLU A 311 -11.71 33.36 -15.43
N ARG A 312 -11.15 32.55 -14.52
CA ARG A 312 -10.53 31.25 -14.84
C ARG A 312 -11.46 30.33 -15.64
N TRP A 313 -12.78 30.46 -15.52
CA TRP A 313 -13.76 29.58 -16.17
C TRP A 313 -14.47 30.20 -17.37
N ARG A 314 -14.06 31.40 -17.80
CA ARG A 314 -14.67 32.08 -18.97
C ARG A 314 -13.72 32.93 -19.82
N SER A 315 -12.50 33.20 -19.39
CA SER A 315 -11.58 34.09 -20.12
C SER A 315 -10.10 33.74 -19.93
N ASP A 316 -9.25 34.39 -20.74
CA ASP A 316 -7.79 34.29 -20.65
C ASP A 316 -7.25 35.20 -19.54
N CYS A 317 -7.49 34.81 -18.30
CA CYS A 317 -7.05 35.56 -17.12
C CYS A 317 -5.57 35.33 -16.76
N GLY A 318 -4.83 34.53 -17.54
CA GLY A 318 -3.44 34.18 -17.29
C GLY A 318 -3.21 33.21 -16.11
N CYS A 319 -4.22 32.88 -15.31
CA CYS A 319 -4.11 31.88 -14.26
C CYS A 319 -3.98 30.48 -14.86
N LYS A 320 -2.83 29.82 -14.63
CA LYS A 320 -2.46 28.57 -15.30
C LYS A 320 -1.57 27.66 -14.46
N THR A 321 -1.63 26.36 -14.72
CA THR A 321 -0.83 25.32 -14.03
C THR A 321 -0.16 24.43 -15.08
N GLY A 322 1.18 24.49 -15.22
CA GLY A 322 1.99 23.74 -16.21
C GLY A 322 2.22 24.48 -17.54
N GLY A 323 2.58 23.76 -18.61
CA GLY A 323 2.56 24.25 -20.00
C GLY A 323 3.86 24.89 -20.50
N GLU A 324 4.03 24.97 -21.82
CA GLU A 324 5.23 25.53 -22.44
C GLU A 324 5.23 27.07 -22.44
N THR A 325 6.42 27.65 -22.59
CA THR A 325 6.57 29.10 -22.79
C THR A 325 5.79 29.56 -24.02
N GLY A 326 4.92 30.55 -23.86
CA GLY A 326 4.07 31.09 -24.93
C GLY A 326 2.64 30.55 -24.98
N TRP A 327 2.32 29.50 -24.21
CA TRP A 327 0.93 29.01 -24.12
C TRP A 327 0.03 29.96 -23.32
N ASN A 328 -1.20 30.13 -23.78
CA ASN A 328 -2.22 31.03 -23.22
C ASN A 328 -3.56 30.30 -23.00
N GLN A 329 -4.51 30.98 -22.35
CA GLN A 329 -5.81 30.41 -21.97
C GLN A 329 -6.95 30.97 -22.86
N GLY A 330 -6.62 31.50 -24.04
CA GLY A 330 -7.56 32.05 -25.02
C GLY A 330 -8.61 31.06 -25.54
N TRP A 331 -8.42 29.76 -25.29
CA TRP A 331 -9.40 28.72 -25.62
C TRP A 331 -10.62 28.71 -24.70
N ARG A 332 -10.51 29.25 -23.47
CA ARG A 332 -11.57 29.15 -22.45
C ARG A 332 -12.85 29.89 -22.88
N GLY A 333 -12.74 31.15 -23.30
CA GLY A 333 -13.92 31.92 -23.74
C GLY A 333 -14.72 31.22 -24.86
N PRO A 334 -14.10 30.88 -25.99
CA PRO A 334 -14.76 30.16 -27.07
C PRO A 334 -15.37 28.81 -26.66
N LEU A 335 -14.70 28.06 -25.77
CA LEU A 335 -15.23 26.79 -25.28
C LEU A 335 -16.46 27.02 -24.38
N ARG A 336 -16.41 28.03 -23.50
CA ARG A 336 -17.52 28.36 -22.60
C ARG A 336 -18.74 28.80 -23.39
N ASP A 337 -18.53 29.60 -24.43
CA ASP A 337 -19.57 30.04 -25.34
C ASP A 337 -20.20 28.86 -26.11
N ALA A 338 -19.38 27.88 -26.53
CA ALA A 338 -19.87 26.66 -27.16
C ALA A 338 -20.76 25.85 -26.21
N PHE A 339 -20.31 25.68 -24.96
CA PHE A 339 -21.06 24.97 -23.94
C PHE A 339 -22.35 25.70 -23.54
N ASN A 340 -22.33 27.02 -23.38
CA ASN A 340 -23.53 27.81 -23.08
C ASN A 340 -24.59 27.68 -24.20
N ARG A 341 -24.18 27.76 -25.48
CA ARG A 341 -25.11 27.59 -26.61
C ARG A 341 -25.68 26.18 -26.71
N LEU A 342 -24.88 25.15 -26.39
CA LEU A 342 -25.38 23.78 -26.32
C LEU A 342 -26.38 23.64 -25.17
N ALA A 343 -26.02 24.14 -23.99
CA ALA A 343 -26.85 24.13 -22.79
C ALA A 343 -28.23 24.73 -23.06
N GLU A 344 -28.31 25.95 -23.60
CA GLU A 344 -29.59 26.60 -23.94
C GLU A 344 -30.49 25.73 -24.83
N LYS A 345 -29.90 25.02 -25.81
CA LYS A 345 -30.66 24.14 -26.70
C LYS A 345 -31.12 22.86 -26.02
N VAL A 346 -30.26 22.24 -25.19
CA VAL A 346 -30.60 21.03 -24.42
C VAL A 346 -31.69 21.37 -23.40
N ASP A 347 -31.54 22.48 -22.67
CA ASP A 347 -32.52 22.99 -21.70
C ASP A 347 -33.90 23.18 -22.36
N GLN A 348 -33.94 23.79 -23.55
CA GLN A 348 -35.20 23.97 -24.30
C GLN A 348 -35.82 22.64 -24.73
N ILE A 349 -35.01 21.70 -25.24
CA ILE A 349 -35.47 20.37 -25.67
C ILE A 349 -36.01 19.56 -24.48
N TYR A 350 -35.32 19.62 -23.34
CA TYR A 350 -35.76 19.00 -22.09
C TYR A 350 -37.09 19.59 -21.62
N TYR A 351 -37.19 20.91 -21.58
CA TYR A 351 -38.41 21.61 -21.16
C TYR A 351 -39.60 21.28 -22.07
N ASP A 352 -39.43 21.38 -23.39
CA ASP A 352 -40.47 21.07 -24.36
C ASP A 352 -40.92 19.60 -24.27
N GLY A 353 -39.98 18.69 -24.00
CA GLY A 353 -40.24 17.27 -23.89
C GLY A 353 -40.97 16.86 -22.62
N LEU A 354 -40.73 17.54 -21.49
CA LEU A 354 -41.26 17.14 -20.17
C LEU A 354 -42.42 17.99 -19.66
N SER A 355 -42.55 19.25 -20.11
CA SER A 355 -43.62 20.14 -19.70
C SER A 355 -45.05 19.61 -19.91
N PRO A 356 -45.33 18.69 -20.87
CA PRO A 356 -46.64 18.05 -20.95
C PRO A 356 -46.97 17.12 -19.78
N TYR A 357 -45.96 16.64 -19.04
CA TYR A 357 -46.09 15.59 -18.02
C TYR A 357 -45.89 16.11 -16.59
N CYS A 358 -45.00 17.08 -16.38
CA CYS A 358 -44.66 17.61 -15.06
C CYS A 358 -44.00 18.99 -15.15
N ASP A 359 -43.67 19.59 -14.01
CA ASP A 359 -42.70 20.68 -13.95
C ASP A 359 -41.30 20.11 -14.25
N PRO A 360 -40.66 20.47 -15.39
CA PRO A 360 -39.40 19.86 -15.79
C PRO A 360 -38.26 20.12 -14.79
N TRP A 361 -38.23 21.29 -14.16
CA TRP A 361 -37.15 21.68 -13.27
C TRP A 361 -37.27 21.00 -11.90
N GLU A 362 -38.48 20.90 -11.36
CA GLU A 362 -38.72 20.10 -10.16
C GLU A 362 -38.46 18.61 -10.40
N PHE A 363 -38.82 18.09 -11.58
CA PHE A 363 -38.49 16.71 -11.94
C PHE A 363 -36.98 16.47 -12.07
N ARG A 364 -36.24 17.44 -12.66
CA ARG A 364 -34.77 17.41 -12.70
C ARG A 364 -34.19 17.37 -11.29
N ASN A 365 -34.71 18.19 -10.38
CA ASN A 365 -34.28 18.21 -8.98
C ASN A 365 -34.54 16.86 -8.29
N LEU A 366 -35.69 16.22 -8.52
CA LEU A 366 -36.04 14.92 -7.97
C LEU A 366 -35.10 13.78 -8.44
N SER A 367 -34.52 13.90 -9.64
CA SER A 367 -33.68 12.84 -10.22
C SER A 367 -32.39 12.54 -9.45
N ILE A 368 -32.03 13.32 -8.44
CA ILE A 368 -30.98 12.94 -7.47
C ILE A 368 -31.24 11.56 -6.82
N GLU A 369 -32.50 11.12 -6.73
CA GLU A 369 -32.84 9.76 -6.28
C GLU A 369 -32.16 8.67 -7.12
N LEU A 370 -31.93 8.94 -8.41
CA LEU A 370 -31.25 8.06 -9.35
C LEU A 370 -29.71 8.15 -9.20
N TYR A 371 -29.19 9.36 -8.97
CA TYR A 371 -27.75 9.64 -9.07
C TYR A 371 -26.97 9.65 -7.75
N ARG A 372 -27.63 9.60 -6.58
CA ARG A 372 -26.94 9.61 -5.27
C ARG A 372 -26.13 8.35 -4.92
N SER A 373 -26.41 7.21 -5.57
CA SER A 373 -25.73 5.93 -5.28
C SER A 373 -25.49 5.11 -6.54
N ALA A 374 -24.31 4.48 -6.61
CA ALA A 374 -23.89 3.71 -7.78
C ALA A 374 -24.67 2.38 -7.92
N ARG A 375 -24.71 1.84 -9.14
CA ARG A 375 -25.19 0.47 -9.42
C ARG A 375 -24.04 -0.40 -9.92
N LYS A 376 -24.25 -1.71 -9.99
CA LYS A 376 -23.17 -2.65 -10.32
C LYS A 376 -22.66 -2.46 -11.74
N ASN A 377 -23.55 -2.11 -12.67
CA ASN A 377 -23.25 -1.96 -14.09
C ASN A 377 -24.25 -1.02 -14.78
N LYS A 378 -23.90 -0.57 -15.98
CA LYS A 378 -24.69 0.36 -16.79
C LYS A 378 -26.12 -0.11 -17.07
N LYS A 379 -26.31 -1.42 -17.27
CA LYS A 379 -27.64 -1.99 -17.53
C LYS A 379 -28.58 -1.82 -16.34
N GLU A 380 -28.08 -1.99 -15.13
CA GLU A 380 -28.83 -1.72 -13.90
C GLU A 380 -29.13 -0.23 -13.71
N GLU A 381 -28.19 0.65 -14.06
CA GLU A 381 -28.44 2.11 -14.04
C GLU A 381 -29.54 2.51 -15.03
N ASP A 382 -29.48 2.01 -16.26
CA ASP A 382 -30.47 2.32 -17.29
C ASP A 382 -31.85 1.78 -16.91
N GLN A 383 -31.93 0.56 -16.35
CA GLN A 383 -33.20 0.02 -15.85
C GLN A 383 -33.75 0.86 -14.69
N ALA A 384 -32.91 1.26 -13.73
CA ALA A 384 -33.34 2.13 -12.64
C ALA A 384 -33.83 3.50 -13.15
N GLY A 385 -33.23 4.01 -14.23
CA GLY A 385 -33.69 5.21 -14.91
C GLY A 385 -35.08 5.05 -15.51
N LEU A 386 -35.31 3.96 -16.24
CA LEU A 386 -36.64 3.63 -16.77
C LEU A 386 -37.67 3.48 -15.63
N ASP A 387 -37.31 2.77 -14.57
CA ASP A 387 -38.18 2.60 -13.41
C ASP A 387 -38.49 3.94 -12.72
N PHE A 388 -37.52 4.85 -12.66
CA PHE A 388 -37.70 6.21 -12.14
C PHE A 388 -38.70 7.02 -12.99
N ILE A 389 -38.64 6.92 -14.32
CA ILE A 389 -39.66 7.53 -15.20
C ILE A 389 -41.04 6.92 -14.90
N SER A 390 -41.16 5.59 -14.88
CA SER A 390 -42.43 4.91 -14.61
C SER A 390 -43.06 5.31 -13.28
N LYS A 391 -42.23 5.36 -12.23
CA LYS A 391 -42.66 5.67 -10.87
C LYS A 391 -43.22 7.08 -10.73
N ASN A 392 -42.62 8.07 -11.41
CA ASN A 392 -42.90 9.47 -11.16
C ASN A 392 -43.76 10.14 -12.24
N LEU A 393 -43.73 9.64 -13.48
CA LEU A 393 -44.48 10.21 -14.61
C LEU A 393 -45.58 9.28 -15.14
N GLY A 394 -45.60 8.00 -14.71
CA GLY A 394 -46.55 6.99 -15.16
C GLY A 394 -45.97 6.00 -16.17
N ILE A 395 -46.77 4.99 -16.55
CA ILE A 395 -46.33 3.94 -17.48
C ILE A 395 -46.55 4.43 -18.92
N PHE A 396 -45.48 4.44 -19.70
CA PHE A 396 -45.48 4.78 -21.13
C PHE A 396 -45.12 3.55 -21.98
N ASP A 397 -45.25 3.66 -23.30
CA ASP A 397 -44.63 2.67 -24.18
C ASP A 397 -43.09 2.78 -24.14
N ASP A 398 -42.41 1.70 -24.52
CA ASP A 398 -40.94 1.59 -24.48
C ASP A 398 -40.23 2.75 -25.21
N LYS A 399 -40.83 3.32 -26.25
CA LYS A 399 -40.21 4.37 -27.06
C LYS A 399 -40.30 5.71 -26.34
N GLU A 400 -41.48 6.09 -25.85
CA GLU A 400 -41.67 7.35 -25.14
C GLU A 400 -40.94 7.33 -23.79
N GLN A 401 -40.95 6.19 -23.07
CA GLN A 401 -40.22 6.06 -21.81
C GLN A 401 -38.70 6.24 -21.99
N LYS A 402 -38.11 5.62 -23.02
CA LYS A 402 -36.68 5.78 -23.35
C LYS A 402 -36.35 7.21 -23.76
N LYS A 403 -37.26 7.88 -24.49
CA LYS A 403 -37.10 9.29 -24.87
C LYS A 403 -37.07 10.19 -23.62
N LEU A 404 -38.02 10.03 -22.70
CA LEU A 404 -38.06 10.80 -21.44
C LEU A 404 -36.81 10.56 -20.58
N PHE A 405 -36.36 9.31 -20.48
CA PHE A 405 -35.11 9.00 -19.77
C PHE A 405 -33.89 9.62 -20.47
N SER A 406 -33.84 9.60 -21.80
CA SER A 406 -32.74 10.21 -22.57
C SER A 406 -32.67 11.71 -22.38
N LEU A 407 -33.82 12.40 -22.29
CA LEU A 407 -33.88 13.83 -21.96
C LEU A 407 -33.31 14.12 -20.57
N LEU A 408 -33.63 13.29 -19.57
CA LEU A 408 -33.11 13.44 -18.21
C LEU A 408 -31.59 13.20 -18.14
N GLU A 409 -31.08 12.21 -18.85
CA GLU A 409 -29.64 11.96 -18.96
C GLU A 409 -28.93 13.08 -19.75
N ALA A 410 -29.58 13.66 -20.77
CA ALA A 410 -29.03 14.81 -21.50
C ALA A 410 -28.79 16.01 -20.57
N GLU A 411 -29.75 16.32 -19.69
CA GLU A 411 -29.59 17.37 -18.67
C GLU A 411 -28.45 17.07 -17.69
N ARG A 412 -28.30 15.80 -17.26
CA ARG A 412 -27.19 15.40 -16.39
C ARG A 412 -25.84 15.64 -17.06
N MET A 413 -25.66 15.16 -18.29
CA MET A 413 -24.43 15.34 -19.07
C MET A 413 -24.16 16.82 -19.34
N ARG A 414 -25.19 17.59 -19.67
CA ARG A 414 -25.13 19.04 -19.86
C ARG A 414 -24.65 19.76 -18.61
N MET A 415 -25.02 19.32 -17.40
CA MET A 415 -24.46 19.91 -16.17
C MET A 415 -23.00 19.52 -15.94
N PHE A 416 -22.61 18.28 -16.25
CA PHE A 416 -21.25 17.77 -16.03
C PHE A 416 -20.20 18.45 -16.94
N MET A 417 -20.58 18.97 -18.11
CA MET A 417 -19.64 19.72 -18.97
C MET A 417 -19.16 21.05 -18.35
N PHE A 418 -19.80 21.53 -17.28
CA PHE A 418 -19.42 22.76 -16.58
C PHE A 418 -18.63 22.54 -15.29
N THR A 419 -18.20 21.31 -15.02
CA THR A 419 -17.34 21.02 -13.87
C THR A 419 -16.03 21.83 -13.92
N SER A 420 -15.65 22.40 -12.78
CA SER A 420 -14.57 23.39 -12.65
C SER A 420 -13.18 22.93 -13.16
N CYS A 421 -12.86 21.64 -12.97
CA CYS A 421 -11.57 21.01 -13.27
C CYS A 421 -11.17 21.13 -14.75
N GLY A 422 -12.15 21.09 -15.66
CA GLY A 422 -11.94 21.13 -17.11
C GLY A 422 -11.32 22.44 -17.62
N TRP A 423 -11.15 23.43 -16.73
CA TRP A 423 -10.70 24.78 -17.04
C TRP A 423 -9.33 25.13 -16.44
N PHE A 424 -8.74 24.26 -15.60
CA PHE A 424 -7.55 24.59 -14.82
C PHE A 424 -6.23 24.59 -15.61
N PHE A 425 -6.08 23.65 -16.54
CA PHE A 425 -4.82 23.39 -17.24
C PHE A 425 -4.60 24.33 -18.43
N ASN A 426 -3.41 24.28 -19.03
CA ASN A 426 -3.00 25.26 -20.04
C ASN A 426 -3.64 25.04 -21.40
N ASP A 427 -4.08 23.83 -21.71
CA ASP A 427 -4.52 23.45 -23.05
C ASP A 427 -5.81 22.65 -23.05
N ILE A 428 -6.57 22.79 -24.15
CA ILE A 428 -7.77 22.01 -24.44
C ILE A 428 -7.52 20.50 -24.57
N SER A 429 -6.27 20.09 -24.79
CA SER A 429 -5.86 18.69 -24.84
C SER A 429 -5.66 18.05 -23.47
N GLY A 430 -5.85 18.79 -22.38
CA GLY A 430 -5.81 18.26 -21.00
C GLY A 430 -6.87 17.17 -20.78
N VAL A 431 -6.59 16.25 -19.87
CA VAL A 431 -7.47 15.09 -19.59
C VAL A 431 -8.85 15.56 -19.11
N GLU A 432 -8.89 16.51 -18.20
CA GLU A 432 -10.10 17.09 -17.62
C GLU A 432 -10.88 17.90 -18.66
N THR A 433 -10.19 18.63 -19.54
CA THR A 433 -10.84 19.37 -20.62
C THR A 433 -11.45 18.43 -21.66
N LYS A 434 -10.78 17.32 -21.98
CA LYS A 434 -11.33 16.24 -22.81
C LYS A 434 -12.58 15.64 -22.16
N GLN A 435 -12.56 15.42 -20.86
CA GLN A 435 -13.68 14.85 -20.13
C GLN A 435 -14.94 15.75 -20.21
N VAL A 436 -14.82 17.06 -19.97
CA VAL A 436 -15.97 17.97 -20.11
C VAL A 436 -16.47 18.08 -21.55
N MET A 437 -15.58 17.97 -22.56
CA MET A 437 -15.99 17.86 -23.96
C MET A 437 -16.75 16.56 -24.25
N SER A 438 -16.35 15.43 -23.66
CA SER A 438 -17.06 14.17 -23.77
C SER A 438 -18.48 14.27 -23.21
N PHE A 439 -18.66 14.93 -22.05
CA PHE A 439 -19.99 15.21 -21.50
C PHE A 439 -20.84 16.10 -22.43
N ALA A 440 -20.25 17.13 -23.04
CA ALA A 440 -20.95 17.98 -24.00
C ALA A 440 -21.40 17.19 -25.25
N ILE A 441 -20.53 16.34 -25.80
CA ILE A 441 -20.86 15.48 -26.94
C ILE A 441 -21.99 14.52 -26.57
N ARG A 442 -21.93 13.88 -25.39
CA ARG A 442 -22.98 12.97 -24.94
C ARG A 442 -24.32 13.68 -24.72
N ALA A 443 -24.32 14.89 -24.16
CA ALA A 443 -25.52 15.70 -24.01
C ALA A 443 -26.16 16.02 -25.37
N ALA A 444 -25.35 16.39 -26.36
CA ALA A 444 -25.81 16.66 -27.72
C ALA A 444 -26.41 15.41 -28.39
N GLU A 445 -25.77 14.23 -28.25
CA GLU A 445 -26.29 12.96 -28.78
C GLU A 445 -27.66 12.62 -28.19
N LEU A 446 -27.78 12.62 -26.86
CA LEU A 446 -29.00 12.25 -26.16
C LEU A 446 -30.17 13.20 -26.48
N ALA A 447 -29.92 14.50 -26.52
CA ALA A 447 -30.95 15.48 -26.87
C ALA A 447 -31.35 15.42 -28.36
N GLN A 448 -30.40 15.06 -29.24
CA GLN A 448 -30.68 14.85 -30.67
C GLN A 448 -31.54 13.60 -30.90
N GLU A 449 -31.23 12.48 -30.22
CA GLU A 449 -32.04 11.26 -30.26
C GLU A 449 -33.49 11.49 -29.78
N ALA A 450 -33.71 12.47 -28.90
CA ALA A 450 -35.03 12.79 -28.35
C ALA A 450 -35.84 13.84 -29.13
N SER A 451 -35.20 14.63 -30.01
CA SER A 451 -35.83 15.81 -30.64
C SER A 451 -35.65 15.95 -32.16
N ASP A 452 -34.91 15.04 -32.81
CA ASP A 452 -34.54 15.07 -34.23
C ASP A 452 -33.82 16.37 -34.68
N LYS A 453 -33.36 17.22 -33.74
CA LYS A 453 -32.55 18.41 -34.00
C LYS A 453 -31.07 18.03 -34.06
N ASP A 454 -30.35 18.47 -35.10
CA ASP A 454 -28.91 18.16 -35.31
C ASP A 454 -27.99 19.04 -34.44
N LEU A 455 -27.98 18.76 -33.12
CA LEU A 455 -27.15 19.48 -32.14
C LEU A 455 -25.66 19.17 -32.30
N MET A 456 -25.33 17.96 -32.76
CA MET A 456 -23.95 17.54 -32.96
C MET A 456 -23.25 18.43 -33.99
N LYS A 457 -23.91 18.74 -35.11
CA LYS A 457 -23.38 19.64 -36.14
C LYS A 457 -23.06 21.03 -35.59
N ASP A 458 -23.98 21.59 -34.79
CA ASP A 458 -23.81 22.92 -34.21
C ASP A 458 -22.66 22.94 -33.18
N LEU A 459 -22.60 21.94 -32.29
CA LEU A 459 -21.51 21.79 -31.33
C LEU A 459 -20.16 21.69 -32.04
N MET A 460 -20.05 20.85 -33.06
CA MET A 460 -18.80 20.66 -33.81
C MET A 460 -18.38 21.92 -34.57
N ALA A 461 -19.32 22.73 -35.06
CA ALA A 461 -19.04 24.02 -35.67
C ALA A 461 -18.46 25.02 -34.64
N ASP A 462 -18.93 24.97 -33.40
CA ASP A 462 -18.41 25.80 -32.32
C ASP A 462 -17.06 25.32 -31.79
N LEU A 463 -16.87 24.02 -31.61
CA LEU A 463 -15.59 23.43 -31.21
C LEU A 463 -14.47 23.68 -32.24
N ALA A 464 -14.81 23.96 -33.50
CA ALA A 464 -13.84 24.34 -34.52
C ALA A 464 -13.22 25.75 -34.27
N LYS A 465 -13.95 26.61 -33.57
CA LYS A 465 -13.53 27.98 -33.20
C LYS A 465 -12.63 27.99 -31.97
N VAL A 466 -12.71 26.97 -31.12
CA VAL A 466 -11.88 26.81 -29.93
C VAL A 466 -10.48 26.36 -30.35
N LYS A 467 -9.48 27.25 -30.24
CA LYS A 467 -8.09 26.99 -30.67
C LYS A 467 -7.22 26.55 -29.50
N GLY A 468 -6.53 25.41 -29.64
CA GLY A 468 -5.54 24.93 -28.68
C GLY A 468 -4.15 25.51 -28.93
N ASN A 469 -3.29 25.38 -27.92
CA ASN A 469 -1.86 25.68 -28.01
C ASN A 469 -1.06 24.53 -28.62
N ASP A 470 -1.46 23.26 -28.42
CA ASP A 470 -0.77 22.10 -29.02
C ASP A 470 -1.01 22.06 -30.55
N LYS A 471 0.09 22.07 -31.31
CA LYS A 471 0.08 21.98 -32.78
C LYS A 471 -0.53 20.67 -33.30
N LYS A 472 -0.54 19.60 -32.51
CA LYS A 472 -1.22 18.34 -32.85
C LYS A 472 -2.74 18.47 -32.73
N PHE A 473 -3.21 19.35 -31.86
CA PHE A 473 -4.61 19.58 -31.52
C PHE A 473 -4.99 21.06 -31.68
N ILE A 474 -4.87 21.56 -32.92
CA ILE A 474 -5.10 22.98 -33.24
C ILE A 474 -6.54 23.46 -32.94
N SER A 475 -7.50 22.57 -32.69
CA SER A 475 -8.84 22.94 -32.24
C SER A 475 -9.52 21.84 -31.43
N ALA A 476 -10.50 22.22 -30.61
CA ALA A 476 -11.30 21.29 -29.83
C ALA A 476 -12.08 20.29 -30.72
N LYS A 477 -12.50 20.73 -31.91
CA LYS A 477 -13.12 19.84 -32.92
C LYS A 477 -12.20 18.66 -33.28
N ILE A 478 -10.91 18.91 -33.49
CA ILE A 478 -9.95 17.85 -33.86
C ILE A 478 -9.77 16.86 -32.71
N ILE A 479 -9.75 17.36 -31.47
CA ILE A 479 -9.70 16.49 -30.29
C ILE A 479 -10.95 15.60 -30.24
N ALA A 480 -12.13 16.21 -30.40
CA ALA A 480 -13.39 15.47 -30.44
C ALA A 480 -13.39 14.38 -31.52
N GLU A 481 -12.99 14.70 -32.75
CA GLU A 481 -12.97 13.75 -33.88
C GLU A 481 -11.92 12.64 -33.74
N ARG A 482 -10.76 12.92 -33.13
CA ARG A 482 -9.64 11.97 -33.08
C ARG A 482 -9.60 11.14 -31.81
N GLU A 483 -10.05 11.69 -30.69
CA GLU A 483 -9.84 11.06 -29.38
C GLU A 483 -11.12 10.77 -28.60
N ILE A 484 -12.22 11.48 -28.88
CA ILE A 484 -13.48 11.30 -28.14
C ILE A 484 -14.45 10.44 -28.95
N ILE A 485 -14.87 10.92 -30.12
CA ILE A 485 -15.85 10.26 -30.99
C ILE A 485 -15.46 8.81 -31.36
N PRO A 486 -14.19 8.48 -31.67
CA PRO A 486 -13.82 7.10 -32.00
C PRO A 486 -13.96 6.12 -30.83
N LYS A 487 -14.04 6.61 -29.60
CA LYS A 487 -14.22 5.79 -28.38
C LYS A 487 -15.69 5.51 -28.07
N ILE A 488 -16.62 6.15 -28.79
CA ILE A 488 -18.05 5.94 -28.61
C ILE A 488 -18.36 4.48 -28.97
N PRO A 489 -18.94 3.68 -28.04
CA PRO A 489 -19.33 2.32 -28.34
C PRO A 489 -20.29 2.30 -29.53
N ALA A 490 -20.03 1.44 -30.51
CA ALA A 490 -20.91 1.32 -31.67
C ALA A 490 -22.30 0.87 -31.21
N ASN A 491 -23.31 1.75 -31.33
CA ASN A 491 -24.70 1.38 -31.13
C ASN A 491 -25.06 0.25 -32.12
N ASN A 492 -25.65 -0.83 -31.59
CA ASN A 492 -26.27 -1.89 -32.37
C ASN A 492 -27.41 -1.30 -33.23
N GLY A 493 -27.10 -0.94 -34.48
CA GLY A 493 -28.07 -0.55 -35.48
C GLY A 493 -27.72 0.75 -36.20
N ALA A 494 -27.45 0.64 -37.50
CA ALA A 494 -27.38 1.72 -38.50
C ALA A 494 -26.11 2.59 -38.54
N ARG A 495 -25.08 2.09 -39.25
CA ARG A 495 -24.43 2.89 -40.30
C ARG A 495 -24.39 2.14 -41.63
N ASN A 496 -25.08 2.70 -42.61
CA ASN A 496 -24.93 2.36 -44.02
C ASN A 496 -23.51 2.70 -44.49
N GLY A 497 -22.80 1.67 -44.98
CA GLY A 497 -21.95 1.73 -46.16
C GLY A 497 -20.69 2.59 -46.16
N ARG A 498 -19.56 2.02 -45.70
CA ARG A 498 -18.38 1.82 -46.57
C ARG A 498 -17.43 0.79 -45.97
N CYS A 499 -17.13 -0.19 -46.82
CA CYS A 499 -16.40 -1.42 -46.60
C CYS A 499 -14.96 -1.19 -46.13
N LEU A 500 -14.50 -1.93 -45.11
CA LEU A 500 -13.16 -2.53 -45.08
C LEU A 500 -13.27 -3.91 -44.40
N LYS A 501 -12.86 -4.93 -45.14
CA LYS A 501 -12.96 -6.37 -44.85
C LYS A 501 -11.97 -6.79 -43.77
N GLY A 502 -12.35 -7.74 -42.91
CA GLY A 502 -11.43 -8.45 -42.03
C GLY A 502 -12.16 -9.40 -41.08
N THR A 503 -12.29 -10.65 -41.51
CA THR A 503 -13.02 -11.79 -40.92
C THR A 503 -12.79 -12.07 -39.43
N ALA A 504 -13.88 -12.11 -38.66
CA ALA A 504 -13.98 -12.87 -37.41
C ALA A 504 -14.53 -14.27 -37.70
N ALA A 505 -13.90 -15.29 -37.12
CA ALA A 505 -14.51 -16.59 -36.88
C ALA A 505 -14.18 -16.99 -35.44
N GLY A 506 -15.17 -16.85 -34.56
CA GLY A 506 -15.05 -17.22 -33.15
C GLY A 506 -15.13 -18.72 -32.94
N LYS A 507 -14.63 -19.17 -31.78
CA LYS A 507 -15.09 -20.39 -31.11
C LYS A 507 -15.00 -20.22 -29.59
N LYS A 508 -16.15 -20.42 -28.96
CA LYS A 508 -16.32 -20.69 -27.52
C LYS A 508 -15.86 -22.12 -27.23
N THR A 509 -15.15 -22.32 -26.13
CA THR A 509 -14.96 -23.61 -25.42
C THR A 509 -14.60 -23.24 -23.97
N VAL A 510 -15.51 -23.32 -22.99
CA VAL A 510 -15.87 -24.50 -22.17
C VAL A 510 -14.64 -25.27 -21.69
N PHE A 511 -14.21 -24.99 -20.45
CA PHE A 511 -13.21 -25.79 -19.73
C PHE A 511 -13.90 -26.96 -19.03
N SER A 512 -13.56 -28.18 -19.40
CA SER A 512 -13.78 -29.39 -18.58
C SER A 512 -12.44 -29.95 -18.13
N ALA A 513 -12.32 -30.23 -16.84
CA ALA A 513 -11.18 -30.90 -16.23
C ALA A 513 -11.16 -32.40 -16.55
N THR A 514 -10.00 -32.98 -16.93
CA THR A 514 -9.47 -34.26 -16.41
C THR A 514 -8.08 -34.66 -16.96
N LYS A 515 -7.15 -34.87 -16.00
CA LYS A 515 -6.06 -35.88 -15.84
C LYS A 515 -5.12 -36.35 -17.00
N HIS A 516 -3.83 -36.15 -16.69
CA HIS A 516 -2.62 -37.01 -16.78
C HIS A 516 -1.98 -37.53 -18.09
N SER A 517 -0.65 -37.31 -18.10
CA SER A 517 0.49 -38.08 -18.63
C SER A 517 0.74 -38.17 -20.15
N GLN A 518 1.83 -37.56 -20.61
CA GLN A 518 3.06 -38.25 -21.08
C GLN A 518 4.13 -37.25 -21.55
N PHE A 519 5.36 -37.45 -21.11
CA PHE A 519 6.59 -36.84 -21.63
C PHE A 519 6.96 -37.48 -22.99
N GLY A 520 7.53 -36.68 -23.90
CA GLY A 520 8.18 -37.13 -25.13
C GLY A 520 8.77 -35.93 -25.88
N GLY A 521 10.05 -36.01 -26.26
CA GLY A 521 10.87 -34.90 -26.74
C GLY A 521 10.74 -34.53 -28.23
N GLU A 522 11.59 -33.56 -28.61
CA GLU A 522 11.98 -33.13 -29.97
C GLU A 522 10.99 -32.29 -30.78
N ASN A 523 11.16 -30.97 -30.75
CA ASN A 523 11.85 -30.22 -31.83
C ASN A 523 11.72 -28.70 -31.61
N MET A 524 12.86 -28.02 -31.54
CA MET A 524 12.95 -26.56 -31.63
C MET A 524 12.67 -26.10 -33.07
N THR A 525 11.41 -26.04 -33.48
CA THR A 525 10.98 -25.26 -34.65
C THR A 525 9.50 -24.96 -34.54
N ASP A 526 9.12 -24.00 -33.70
CA ASP A 526 7.83 -23.30 -33.84
C ASP A 526 7.94 -21.92 -33.17
N MET A 527 8.59 -20.98 -33.86
CA MET A 527 8.36 -19.55 -33.62
C MET A 527 6.98 -19.22 -34.19
N ASN A 528 5.97 -19.43 -33.36
CA ASN A 528 4.59 -19.06 -33.67
C ASN A 528 4.45 -17.53 -33.49
N TYR A 529 4.72 -16.75 -34.55
CA TYR A 529 4.40 -15.32 -34.61
C TYR A 529 2.88 -15.10 -34.74
N GLY A 530 2.14 -15.51 -33.71
CA GLY A 530 0.69 -15.35 -33.60
C GLY A 530 0.21 -14.56 -32.37
N GLY A 531 1.12 -14.17 -31.47
CA GLY A 531 0.84 -13.29 -30.34
C GLY A 531 1.24 -11.84 -30.64
N ASN A 532 0.65 -10.89 -29.93
CA ASN A 532 0.97 -9.47 -29.99
C ASN A 532 2.50 -9.26 -29.94
N LEU A 533 3.09 -8.55 -30.90
CA LEU A 533 4.54 -8.27 -30.95
C LEU A 533 5.05 -7.70 -29.61
N ALA A 534 4.22 -6.94 -28.90
CA ALA A 534 4.54 -6.44 -27.57
C ALA A 534 4.74 -7.56 -26.54
N GLU A 535 3.88 -8.59 -26.50
CA GLU A 535 4.03 -9.73 -25.59
C GLU A 535 5.26 -10.58 -25.94
N SER A 536 5.55 -10.75 -27.23
CA SER A 536 6.75 -11.48 -27.66
C SER A 536 8.04 -10.72 -27.30
N ILE A 537 8.05 -9.39 -27.44
CA ILE A 537 9.17 -8.56 -27.00
C ILE A 537 9.29 -8.60 -25.48
N LEU A 538 8.19 -8.42 -24.75
CA LEU A 538 8.18 -8.42 -23.29
C LEU A 538 8.65 -9.78 -22.74
N SER A 539 8.12 -10.88 -23.26
CA SER A 539 8.59 -12.24 -22.92
C SER A 539 10.06 -12.46 -23.26
N THR A 540 10.60 -11.81 -24.30
CA THR A 540 12.03 -11.90 -24.63
C THR A 540 12.86 -11.08 -23.65
N LEU A 541 12.47 -9.83 -23.39
CA LEU A 541 13.11 -8.94 -22.41
C LEU A 541 13.12 -9.53 -21.01
N GLU A 542 12.03 -10.20 -20.62
CA GLU A 542 11.90 -10.80 -19.29
C GLU A 542 12.69 -12.09 -19.15
N ARG A 543 12.93 -12.84 -20.23
CA ARG A 543 13.64 -14.13 -20.15
C ARG A 543 15.13 -14.01 -20.48
N ASP A 544 15.53 -12.96 -21.19
CA ASP A 544 16.91 -12.78 -21.62
C ASP A 544 17.81 -12.28 -20.45
N PRO A 545 18.91 -13.01 -20.13
CA PRO A 545 19.89 -12.62 -19.13
C PRO A 545 20.42 -11.18 -19.26
N ALA A 546 20.45 -10.63 -20.47
CA ALA A 546 20.94 -9.28 -20.76
C ALA A 546 20.09 -8.16 -20.14
N PHE A 547 18.86 -8.44 -19.68
CA PHE A 547 18.01 -7.44 -19.05
C PHE A 547 17.94 -7.54 -17.53
N ARG A 548 18.74 -8.42 -16.91
CA ARG A 548 18.86 -8.50 -15.44
C ARG A 548 19.89 -7.50 -14.93
N ASN A 549 19.46 -6.62 -14.02
CA ASN A 549 20.33 -5.57 -13.48
C ASN A 549 20.78 -5.82 -12.03
N VAL A 550 20.14 -6.76 -11.31
CA VAL A 550 20.50 -7.17 -9.94
C VAL A 550 20.81 -8.66 -9.89
N ALA A 551 21.89 -9.02 -9.21
CA ALA A 551 22.17 -10.40 -8.82
C ALA A 551 22.21 -10.52 -7.29
N TYR A 552 21.37 -11.40 -6.74
CA TYR A 552 21.19 -11.60 -5.31
C TYR A 552 21.93 -12.88 -4.88
N PHE A 553 22.97 -12.72 -4.07
CA PHE A 553 23.84 -13.80 -3.62
C PHE A 553 23.54 -14.17 -2.17
N SER A 554 23.30 -15.45 -1.92
CA SER A 554 23.02 -15.97 -0.58
C SER A 554 23.59 -17.38 -0.43
N MET A 555 24.15 -17.69 0.74
CA MET A 555 24.60 -19.05 1.08
C MET A 555 23.41 -20.02 1.19
N GLU A 556 22.23 -19.53 1.56
CA GLU A 556 21.01 -20.33 1.59
C GLU A 556 19.84 -19.63 0.90
N ILE A 557 18.97 -20.40 0.23
CA ILE A 557 17.71 -19.93 -0.35
C ILE A 557 16.63 -20.99 -0.11
N GLY A 558 15.56 -20.60 0.59
CA GLY A 558 14.41 -21.45 0.89
C GLY A 558 13.24 -21.18 -0.05
N LEU A 559 13.11 -21.98 -1.11
CA LEU A 559 12.07 -21.82 -2.12
C LEU A 559 10.84 -22.67 -1.80
N THR A 560 11.04 -23.98 -1.74
CA THR A 560 10.02 -24.98 -1.46
C THR A 560 10.63 -26.07 -0.55
N PRO A 561 9.82 -26.87 0.16
CA PRO A 561 10.33 -27.96 0.99
C PRO A 561 11.20 -28.99 0.26
N GLU A 562 10.94 -29.20 -1.03
CA GLU A 562 11.58 -30.20 -1.87
C GLU A 562 12.98 -29.77 -2.36
N ILE A 563 13.33 -28.49 -2.19
CA ILE A 563 14.66 -27.95 -2.47
C ILE A 563 15.33 -27.61 -1.12
N PRO A 564 16.03 -28.56 -0.47
CA PRO A 564 16.51 -28.44 0.91
C PRO A 564 17.81 -27.62 1.04
N THR A 565 17.97 -26.55 0.25
CA THR A 565 19.16 -25.69 0.21
C THR A 565 19.08 -24.51 1.21
N TYR A 566 18.51 -24.76 2.38
CA TYR A 566 18.33 -23.76 3.43
C TYR A 566 18.30 -24.37 4.84
N SER A 567 18.67 -23.57 5.85
CA SER A 567 18.68 -24.00 7.26
C SER A 567 17.76 -23.16 8.16
N GLY A 568 17.56 -21.87 7.86
CA GLY A 568 16.93 -20.96 8.80
C GLY A 568 16.33 -19.69 8.21
N GLY A 569 16.26 -18.66 9.05
CA GLY A 569 15.57 -17.41 8.72
C GLY A 569 16.19 -16.63 7.56
N LEU A 570 17.51 -16.73 7.36
CA LEU A 570 18.22 -16.04 6.29
C LEU A 570 17.80 -16.57 4.91
N GLY A 571 17.73 -17.88 4.75
CA GLY A 571 17.36 -18.56 3.50
C GLY A 571 15.87 -18.42 3.21
N ILE A 572 15.01 -18.51 4.23
CA ILE A 572 13.58 -18.25 4.07
C ILE A 572 13.34 -16.81 3.61
N LEU A 573 14.02 -15.83 4.21
CA LEU A 573 13.92 -14.43 3.80
C LEU A 573 14.42 -14.24 2.35
N ALA A 574 15.55 -14.84 1.99
CA ALA A 574 16.07 -14.79 0.62
C ALA A 574 15.02 -15.31 -0.38
N GLY A 575 14.39 -16.46 -0.08
CA GLY A 575 13.31 -17.01 -0.89
C GLY A 575 12.09 -16.08 -0.98
N ASP A 576 11.68 -15.48 0.12
CA ASP A 576 10.55 -14.54 0.15
C ASP A 576 10.83 -13.23 -0.61
N ILE A 577 12.06 -12.71 -0.55
CA ILE A 577 12.52 -11.55 -1.33
C ILE A 577 12.52 -11.89 -2.82
N LEU A 578 13.00 -13.06 -3.22
CA LEU A 578 13.04 -13.50 -4.62
C LEU A 578 11.64 -13.74 -5.18
N LYS A 579 10.73 -14.34 -4.41
CA LYS A 579 9.31 -14.49 -4.79
C LYS A 579 8.63 -13.12 -4.96
N SER A 580 8.80 -12.23 -3.99
CA SER A 580 8.27 -10.86 -4.10
C SER A 580 8.87 -10.08 -5.26
N SER A 581 10.16 -10.28 -5.54
CA SER A 581 10.82 -9.66 -6.70
C SER A 581 10.19 -10.16 -8.01
N ALA A 582 9.81 -11.44 -8.08
CA ALA A 582 9.12 -12.00 -9.22
C ALA A 582 7.71 -11.42 -9.33
N ASP A 583 6.94 -11.38 -8.23
CA ASP A 583 5.63 -10.75 -8.19
C ASP A 583 5.65 -9.30 -8.67
N LEU A 584 6.71 -8.57 -8.33
CA LEU A 584 6.89 -7.14 -8.58
C LEU A 584 7.61 -6.82 -9.90
N GLY A 585 7.98 -7.83 -10.69
CA GLY A 585 8.65 -7.63 -11.97
C GLY A 585 10.08 -7.06 -11.86
N VAL A 586 10.78 -7.32 -10.76
CA VAL A 586 12.15 -6.82 -10.56
C VAL A 586 13.12 -7.67 -11.37
N PRO A 587 13.93 -7.07 -12.28
CA PRO A 587 14.81 -7.81 -13.17
C PRO A 587 16.06 -8.35 -12.45
N MET A 588 15.88 -9.43 -11.70
CA MET A 588 16.85 -10.03 -10.79
C MET A 588 17.20 -11.48 -11.18
N VAL A 589 18.38 -11.94 -10.75
CA VAL A 589 18.79 -13.35 -10.72
C VAL A 589 19.25 -13.72 -9.30
N GLY A 590 18.87 -14.90 -8.81
CA GLY A 590 19.36 -15.44 -7.53
C GLY A 590 20.55 -16.38 -7.72
N MET A 591 21.50 -16.38 -6.78
CA MET A 591 22.68 -17.24 -6.80
C MET A 591 22.92 -17.86 -5.42
N THR A 592 23.12 -19.18 -5.40
CA THR A 592 23.43 -19.97 -4.20
C THR A 592 24.22 -21.24 -4.55
N LEU A 593 24.56 -22.07 -3.55
CA LEU A 593 25.15 -23.39 -3.78
C LEU A 593 24.05 -24.46 -3.80
N LEU A 594 24.25 -25.50 -4.59
CA LEU A 594 23.48 -26.74 -4.47
C LEU A 594 24.00 -27.51 -3.25
N TYR A 595 23.10 -28.08 -2.45
CA TYR A 595 23.47 -28.92 -1.30
C TYR A 595 22.82 -30.30 -1.43
N LYS A 596 23.58 -31.29 -1.93
CA LYS A 596 23.03 -32.63 -2.20
C LYS A 596 22.53 -33.36 -0.95
N LYS A 597 23.09 -33.07 0.22
CA LYS A 597 22.66 -33.61 1.51
C LYS A 597 21.77 -32.62 2.31
N GLY A 598 21.50 -31.44 1.75
CA GLY A 598 20.78 -30.35 2.41
C GLY A 598 21.49 -29.83 3.67
N TYR A 599 20.70 -29.33 4.63
CA TYR A 599 21.21 -29.04 5.99
C TYR A 599 21.30 -30.34 6.81
N PHE A 600 20.15 -30.93 7.17
CA PHE A 600 19.98 -32.32 7.62
C PHE A 600 18.49 -32.61 7.92
N ALA A 601 18.12 -33.88 7.86
CA ALA A 601 16.87 -34.43 8.40
C ALA A 601 17.04 -34.74 9.89
N GLN A 602 16.17 -34.15 10.71
CA GLN A 602 16.19 -34.32 12.17
C GLN A 602 15.32 -35.53 12.56
N LYS A 603 15.77 -36.30 13.55
CA LYS A 603 14.90 -37.20 14.33
C LYS A 603 15.15 -37.04 15.82
N ILE A 604 14.13 -37.20 16.64
CA ILE A 604 14.28 -37.32 18.09
C ILE A 604 14.22 -38.81 18.45
N ASN A 605 15.20 -39.30 19.21
CA ASN A 605 15.23 -40.70 19.64
C ASN A 605 14.36 -40.93 20.90
N GLU A 606 14.25 -42.17 21.37
CA GLU A 606 13.42 -42.52 22.53
C GLU A 606 13.83 -41.78 23.82
N GLU A 607 15.12 -41.46 23.96
CA GLU A 607 15.67 -40.65 25.05
C GLU A 607 15.46 -39.14 24.87
N GLY A 608 14.80 -38.68 23.81
CA GLY A 608 14.54 -37.25 23.59
C GLY A 608 15.70 -36.46 23.00
N ARG A 609 16.69 -37.14 22.41
CA ARG A 609 17.87 -36.52 21.82
C ARG A 609 17.77 -36.40 20.31
N GLN A 610 18.25 -35.28 19.80
CA GLN A 610 18.37 -35.04 18.36
C GLN A 610 19.41 -35.96 17.73
N THR A 611 19.06 -36.52 16.57
CA THR A 611 19.96 -37.21 15.64
C THR A 611 19.80 -36.61 14.25
N GLU A 612 20.90 -36.57 13.50
CA GLU A 612 20.97 -35.96 12.17
C GLU A 612 21.21 -37.02 11.08
N LYS A 613 20.48 -36.89 9.97
CA LYS A 613 20.70 -37.68 8.75
C LYS A 613 20.77 -36.77 7.53
N PRO A 614 21.47 -37.16 6.46
CA PRO A 614 21.37 -36.45 5.18
C PRO A 614 19.91 -36.35 4.71
N VAL A 615 19.58 -35.25 4.03
CA VAL A 615 18.30 -35.13 3.32
C VAL A 615 18.44 -35.86 1.98
N GLU A 616 17.57 -36.83 1.74
CA GLU A 616 17.51 -37.57 0.48
C GLU A 616 16.66 -36.79 -0.53
N TRP A 617 17.26 -36.35 -1.63
CA TRP A 617 16.57 -35.72 -2.76
C TRP A 617 17.40 -35.81 -4.03
N ASP A 618 16.74 -35.75 -5.19
CA ASP A 618 17.40 -35.69 -6.50
C ASP A 618 17.19 -34.31 -7.15
N PRO A 619 18.25 -33.49 -7.29
CA PRO A 619 18.18 -32.20 -7.97
C PRO A 619 17.57 -32.26 -9.38
N SER A 620 17.74 -33.37 -10.11
CA SER A 620 17.26 -33.49 -11.49
C SER A 620 15.75 -33.61 -11.63
N GLU A 621 15.02 -33.90 -10.55
CA GLU A 621 13.56 -33.94 -10.55
C GLU A 621 12.92 -32.55 -10.60
N LEU A 622 13.64 -31.52 -10.14
CA LEU A 622 13.10 -30.15 -9.96
C LEU A 622 13.93 -29.07 -10.66
N LEU A 623 15.24 -29.31 -10.83
CA LEU A 623 16.20 -28.35 -11.36
C LEU A 623 16.68 -28.79 -12.74
N THR A 624 16.98 -27.81 -13.60
CA THR A 624 17.60 -28.06 -14.90
C THR A 624 19.11 -27.92 -14.80
N PHE A 625 19.86 -28.96 -15.12
CA PHE A 625 21.32 -28.88 -15.19
C PHE A 625 21.76 -28.18 -16.47
N LEU A 626 22.62 -27.16 -16.35
CA LEU A 626 23.11 -26.42 -17.51
C LEU A 626 24.50 -26.95 -17.94
N PRO A 627 24.84 -26.87 -19.24
CA PRO A 627 26.13 -27.33 -19.76
C PRO A 627 27.29 -26.42 -19.38
N ASN A 628 27.00 -25.20 -18.89
CA ASN A 628 27.98 -24.19 -18.53
C ASN A 628 28.93 -24.67 -17.42
N ARG A 629 30.22 -24.40 -17.59
CA ARG A 629 31.30 -24.78 -16.68
C ARG A 629 32.29 -23.65 -16.56
N VAL A 630 32.70 -23.36 -15.33
CA VAL A 630 33.81 -22.45 -15.05
C VAL A 630 34.83 -23.14 -14.15
N SER A 631 36.07 -22.68 -14.18
CA SER A 631 37.12 -23.17 -13.29
C SER A 631 37.50 -22.10 -12.27
N ILE A 632 37.73 -22.51 -11.03
CA ILE A 632 38.32 -21.69 -9.97
C ILE A 632 39.58 -22.38 -9.44
N VAL A 633 40.60 -21.61 -9.06
CA VAL A 633 41.83 -22.15 -8.49
C VAL A 633 41.68 -22.17 -6.96
N MET A 634 41.66 -23.36 -6.37
CA MET A 634 41.60 -23.57 -4.93
C MET A 634 42.39 -24.83 -4.56
N ASN A 635 42.93 -24.91 -3.35
CA ASN A 635 43.80 -26.01 -2.92
C ASN A 635 44.97 -26.26 -3.89
N HIS A 636 45.49 -25.19 -4.51
CA HIS A 636 46.53 -25.22 -5.55
C HIS A 636 46.20 -26.08 -6.79
N ARG A 637 44.92 -26.28 -7.09
CA ARG A 637 44.43 -27.00 -8.28
C ARG A 637 43.21 -26.31 -8.89
N ASN A 638 42.87 -26.69 -10.12
CA ASN A 638 41.64 -26.23 -10.77
C ASN A 638 40.46 -27.08 -10.29
N VAL A 639 39.41 -26.41 -9.80
CA VAL A 639 38.12 -27.01 -9.45
C VAL A 639 37.08 -26.50 -10.44
N SER A 640 36.43 -27.42 -11.13
CA SER A 640 35.33 -27.12 -12.05
C SER A 640 34.03 -26.87 -11.27
N VAL A 641 33.27 -25.86 -11.68
CA VAL A 641 31.97 -25.51 -11.08
C VAL A 641 30.92 -25.55 -12.18
N GLY A 642 29.89 -26.36 -11.96
CA GLY A 642 28.68 -26.45 -12.78
C GLY A 642 27.54 -25.68 -12.17
N VAL A 643 26.41 -25.64 -12.86
CA VAL A 643 25.24 -24.88 -12.40
C VAL A 643 23.93 -25.56 -12.76
N TRP A 644 23.01 -25.56 -11.80
CA TRP A 644 21.61 -25.94 -11.96
C TRP A 644 20.73 -24.68 -11.93
N SER A 645 19.58 -24.74 -12.59
CA SER A 645 18.64 -23.62 -12.65
C SER A 645 17.22 -24.03 -12.24
N TYR A 646 16.60 -23.17 -11.44
CA TYR A 646 15.17 -23.17 -11.13
C TYR A 646 14.60 -21.80 -11.45
N THR A 647 13.37 -21.70 -11.97
CA THR A 647 12.75 -20.40 -12.25
C THR A 647 11.52 -20.22 -11.37
N ILE A 648 11.51 -19.13 -10.59
CA ILE A 648 10.32 -18.64 -9.91
C ILE A 648 9.51 -17.85 -10.93
N VAL A 649 8.19 -18.04 -10.97
CA VAL A 649 7.27 -17.21 -11.75
C VAL A 649 6.37 -16.48 -10.76
N GLY A 650 6.43 -15.15 -10.77
CA GLY A 650 5.61 -14.33 -9.89
C GLY A 650 4.17 -14.21 -10.38
N ASN A 651 3.30 -13.60 -9.57
CA ASN A 651 1.89 -13.37 -9.90
C ASN A 651 1.68 -12.53 -11.17
N SER A 652 2.67 -11.71 -11.52
CA SER A 652 2.72 -10.92 -12.76
C SER A 652 3.07 -11.73 -14.02
N GLY A 653 3.46 -13.00 -13.86
CA GLY A 653 4.07 -13.81 -14.91
C GLY A 653 5.58 -13.58 -15.06
N HIS A 654 6.17 -12.62 -14.34
CA HIS A 654 7.60 -12.32 -14.46
C HIS A 654 8.47 -13.47 -13.90
N PRO A 655 9.40 -14.01 -14.71
CA PRO A 655 10.29 -15.07 -14.25
C PRO A 655 11.50 -14.50 -13.51
N ILE A 656 11.99 -15.19 -12.48
CA ILE A 656 13.28 -14.96 -11.85
C ILE A 656 14.06 -16.28 -11.81
N PRO A 657 15.21 -16.39 -12.51
CA PRO A 657 16.07 -17.55 -12.43
C PRO A 657 16.86 -17.57 -11.11
N ILE A 658 16.93 -18.74 -10.51
CA ILE A 658 17.75 -19.08 -9.35
C ILE A 658 18.80 -20.09 -9.81
N LEU A 659 20.06 -19.77 -9.60
CA LEU A 659 21.22 -20.56 -10.01
C LEU A 659 21.85 -21.23 -8.79
N PHE A 660 22.09 -22.53 -8.89
CA PHE A 660 22.69 -23.36 -7.85
C PHE A 660 24.02 -23.92 -8.34
N LEU A 661 25.12 -23.50 -7.72
CA LEU A 661 26.47 -23.94 -8.09
C LEU A 661 26.76 -25.34 -7.53
N ASP A 662 27.37 -26.19 -8.35
CA ASP A 662 27.64 -27.59 -8.01
C ASP A 662 29.10 -27.95 -8.35
N THR A 663 29.78 -28.60 -7.40
CA THR A 663 31.14 -29.13 -7.58
C THR A 663 31.17 -30.65 -7.69
N ASP A 664 30.04 -31.34 -7.49
CA ASP A 664 29.93 -32.79 -7.66
C ASP A 664 29.88 -33.17 -9.15
N LEU A 665 31.03 -32.99 -9.79
CA LEU A 665 31.28 -33.22 -11.20
C LEU A 665 32.35 -34.32 -11.36
N PRO A 666 32.24 -35.18 -12.39
CA PRO A 666 33.18 -36.26 -12.60
C PRO A 666 34.62 -35.78 -12.89
N GLU A 667 34.79 -34.57 -13.40
CA GLU A 667 36.10 -33.94 -13.63
C GLU A 667 36.82 -33.48 -12.35
N ASN A 668 36.11 -33.35 -11.22
CA ASN A 668 36.70 -32.95 -9.94
C ASN A 668 37.17 -34.16 -9.13
N CYS A 669 38.18 -33.98 -8.28
CA CYS A 669 38.61 -35.04 -7.36
C CYS A 669 37.55 -35.27 -6.26
N PRO A 670 37.53 -36.46 -5.62
CA PRO A 670 36.51 -36.81 -4.63
C PRO A 670 36.35 -35.77 -3.51
N GLU A 671 37.45 -35.16 -3.05
CA GLU A 671 37.41 -34.17 -1.98
C GLU A 671 36.75 -32.85 -2.41
N ASP A 672 36.93 -32.42 -3.66
CA ASP A 672 36.35 -31.17 -4.17
C ASP A 672 34.86 -31.35 -4.51
N ARG A 673 34.44 -32.57 -4.87
CA ARG A 673 33.03 -32.93 -5.11
C ARG A 673 32.17 -32.75 -3.85
N GLU A 674 32.74 -32.99 -2.67
CA GLU A 674 32.02 -32.84 -1.40
C GLU A 674 31.80 -31.38 -0.98
N LEU A 675 32.45 -30.37 -1.61
CA LEU A 675 32.33 -28.96 -1.22
C LEU A 675 30.89 -28.39 -1.34
N THR A 676 30.04 -29.06 -2.12
CA THR A 676 28.62 -28.75 -2.32
C THR A 676 27.70 -29.86 -1.77
N ALA A 677 28.20 -30.69 -0.85
CA ALA A 677 27.40 -31.73 -0.23
C ALA A 677 26.50 -31.18 0.88
N GLU A 678 27.08 -30.47 1.86
CA GLU A 678 26.39 -30.06 3.10
C GLU A 678 26.39 -28.54 3.30
N LEU A 679 25.24 -27.99 3.70
CA LEU A 679 25.08 -26.60 4.12
C LEU A 679 25.59 -26.41 5.56
N TYR A 680 26.52 -25.47 5.77
CA TYR A 680 27.15 -25.21 7.07
C TYR A 680 27.86 -26.44 7.68
N GLY A 681 28.28 -27.39 6.85
CA GLY A 681 29.10 -28.54 7.27
C GLY A 681 30.60 -28.23 7.32
N GLY A 682 31.38 -29.26 7.64
CA GLY A 682 32.84 -29.23 7.57
C GLY A 682 33.56 -28.32 8.58
N ASP A 683 34.82 -28.03 8.30
CA ASP A 683 35.68 -27.15 9.08
C ASP A 683 35.82 -25.75 8.42
N ASN A 684 36.67 -24.88 8.99
CA ASN A 684 36.91 -23.55 8.42
C ASN A 684 37.49 -23.59 7.00
N LYS A 685 38.24 -24.63 6.63
CA LYS A 685 38.77 -24.79 5.27
C LYS A 685 37.65 -25.09 4.29
N TYR A 686 36.74 -25.99 4.66
CA TYR A 686 35.55 -26.33 3.89
C TYR A 686 34.67 -25.09 3.67
N ARG A 687 34.40 -24.32 4.74
CA ARG A 687 33.65 -23.05 4.67
C ARG A 687 34.28 -22.03 3.74
N LEU A 688 35.60 -21.81 3.85
CA LEU A 688 36.34 -20.92 2.96
C LEU A 688 36.19 -21.32 1.49
N CYS A 689 36.27 -22.63 1.19
CA CYS A 689 36.10 -23.13 -0.17
C CYS A 689 34.68 -22.88 -0.69
N GLN A 690 33.63 -23.08 0.13
CA GLN A 690 32.24 -22.77 -0.24
C GLN A 690 32.05 -21.30 -0.59
N GLU A 691 32.61 -20.39 0.20
CA GLU A 691 32.51 -18.95 -0.06
C GLU A 691 33.27 -18.51 -1.32
N LEU A 692 34.41 -19.14 -1.62
CA LEU A 692 35.12 -18.94 -2.88
C LEU A 692 34.30 -19.43 -4.08
N ILE A 693 33.64 -20.60 -3.97
CA ILE A 693 32.74 -21.11 -5.02
C ILE A 693 31.58 -20.13 -5.22
N LEU A 694 30.91 -19.70 -4.15
CA LEU A 694 29.78 -18.79 -4.23
C LEU A 694 30.16 -17.42 -4.82
N GLY A 695 31.25 -16.81 -4.32
CA GLY A 695 31.69 -15.49 -4.74
C GLY A 695 32.33 -15.47 -6.13
N ILE A 696 33.42 -16.23 -6.31
CA ILE A 696 34.21 -16.24 -7.56
C ILE A 696 33.53 -17.11 -8.62
N GLY A 697 33.18 -18.34 -8.26
CA GLY A 697 32.51 -19.27 -9.18
C GLY A 697 31.16 -18.72 -9.65
N GLY A 698 30.37 -18.16 -8.73
CA GLY A 698 29.09 -17.53 -9.05
C GLY A 698 29.19 -16.38 -10.04
N LEU A 699 30.15 -15.45 -9.86
CA LEU A 699 30.34 -14.37 -10.82
C LEU A 699 30.78 -14.88 -12.19
N ARG A 700 31.72 -15.83 -12.25
CA ARG A 700 32.16 -16.43 -13.52
C ARG A 700 31.01 -17.13 -14.25
N ILE A 701 30.17 -17.90 -13.54
CA ILE A 701 28.98 -18.53 -14.10
C ILE A 701 27.99 -17.49 -14.63
N LEU A 702 27.74 -16.40 -13.90
CA LEU A 702 26.89 -15.32 -14.40
C LEU A 702 27.42 -14.74 -15.72
N ARG A 703 28.73 -14.51 -15.83
CA ARG A 703 29.34 -14.01 -17.07
C ARG A 703 29.22 -14.99 -18.23
N ASP A 704 29.47 -16.27 -17.97
CA ASP A 704 29.38 -17.35 -18.95
C ASP A 704 27.94 -17.54 -19.47
N LEU A 705 26.95 -17.41 -18.59
CA LEU A 705 25.52 -17.44 -18.92
C LEU A 705 25.00 -16.15 -19.59
N GLY A 706 25.85 -15.14 -19.80
CA GLY A 706 25.48 -13.91 -20.52
C GLY A 706 24.93 -12.78 -19.66
N TYR A 707 24.94 -12.88 -18.32
CA TYR A 707 24.55 -11.80 -17.39
C TYR A 707 25.62 -10.69 -17.31
N LYS A 708 25.90 -10.05 -18.45
CA LYS A 708 26.96 -9.02 -18.61
C LYS A 708 26.51 -7.64 -18.14
N THR A 709 25.22 -7.42 -17.96
CA THR A 709 24.60 -6.11 -17.67
C THR A 709 24.21 -5.92 -16.21
N VAL A 710 24.48 -6.91 -15.34
CA VAL A 710 24.25 -6.81 -13.89
C VAL A 710 25.03 -5.63 -13.34
N LYS A 711 24.30 -4.65 -12.78
CA LYS A 711 24.86 -3.43 -12.20
C LYS A 711 25.01 -3.53 -10.69
N THR A 712 24.16 -4.31 -10.03
CA THR A 712 24.16 -4.47 -8.58
C THR A 712 24.32 -5.93 -8.18
N PHE A 713 25.30 -6.20 -7.32
CA PHE A 713 25.48 -7.46 -6.62
C PHE A 713 25.06 -7.25 -5.16
N HIS A 714 23.99 -7.92 -4.75
CA HIS A 714 23.50 -7.88 -3.38
C HIS A 714 24.06 -9.08 -2.62
N LEU A 715 24.85 -8.81 -1.58
CA LEU A 715 25.39 -9.80 -0.65
C LEU A 715 24.46 -9.94 0.56
N ASN A 716 23.78 -11.08 0.65
CA ASN A 716 22.94 -11.44 1.77
C ASN A 716 23.80 -12.10 2.85
N GLU A 717 24.27 -11.32 3.82
CA GLU A 717 25.37 -11.65 4.74
C GLU A 717 26.75 -11.75 4.04
N GLY A 718 27.83 -11.79 4.83
CA GLY A 718 29.22 -11.72 4.33
C GLY A 718 29.69 -12.89 3.44
N HIS A 719 28.93 -14.00 3.38
CA HIS A 719 29.33 -15.27 2.75
C HIS A 719 29.75 -15.17 1.27
N ALA A 720 29.24 -14.18 0.53
CA ALA A 720 29.57 -13.97 -0.88
C ALA A 720 30.65 -12.90 -1.08
N GLY A 721 31.33 -12.44 -0.01
CA GLY A 721 32.25 -11.31 -0.04
C GLY A 721 33.39 -11.42 -1.05
N PHE A 722 33.84 -12.64 -1.39
CA PHE A 722 34.86 -12.89 -2.41
C PHE A 722 34.50 -12.39 -3.82
N ILE A 723 33.21 -12.16 -4.10
CA ILE A 723 32.79 -11.54 -5.37
C ILE A 723 33.44 -10.16 -5.58
N THR A 724 33.66 -9.41 -4.50
CA THR A 724 34.25 -8.07 -4.54
C THR A 724 35.67 -8.11 -5.09
N LEU A 725 36.42 -9.18 -4.79
CA LEU A 725 37.78 -9.39 -5.25
C LEU A 725 37.82 -9.86 -6.70
N GLU A 726 36.88 -10.70 -7.10
CA GLU A 726 36.77 -11.11 -8.51
C GLU A 726 36.33 -9.93 -9.40
N LEU A 727 35.48 -9.02 -8.90
CA LEU A 727 35.15 -7.77 -9.59
C LEU A 727 36.36 -6.84 -9.71
N LEU A 728 37.21 -6.73 -8.68
CA LEU A 728 38.48 -6.00 -8.79
C LEU A 728 39.36 -6.56 -9.91
N ARG A 729 39.45 -7.90 -10.02
CA ARG A 729 40.19 -8.58 -11.08
C ARG A 729 39.61 -8.29 -12.47
N GLU A 730 38.28 -8.34 -12.62
CA GLU A 730 37.56 -8.08 -13.89
C GLU A 730 37.76 -6.63 -14.39
N LEU A 731 37.82 -5.66 -13.47
CA LEU A 731 37.90 -4.23 -13.79
C LEU A 731 39.32 -3.69 -14.04
N GLY A 732 40.36 -4.51 -13.86
CA GLY A 732 41.72 -4.25 -14.32
C GLY A 732 42.53 -3.16 -13.60
N TYR A 733 42.05 -2.58 -12.50
CA TYR A 733 42.76 -1.58 -11.67
C TYR A 733 42.35 -1.70 -10.19
N PRO A 734 43.20 -1.34 -9.20
CA PRO A 734 42.86 -1.38 -7.77
C PRO A 734 41.94 -0.22 -7.35
N ASP A 735 40.89 0.06 -8.12
CA ASP A 735 39.92 1.11 -7.83
C ASP A 735 38.75 0.54 -7.01
N LEU A 736 38.94 0.57 -5.69
CA LEU A 736 37.94 0.15 -4.71
C LEU A 736 36.59 0.84 -4.92
N GLN A 737 36.59 2.10 -5.36
CA GLN A 737 35.37 2.89 -5.51
C GLN A 737 34.50 2.36 -6.65
N LYS A 738 35.10 1.85 -7.73
CA LYS A 738 34.34 1.21 -8.82
C LYS A 738 33.61 -0.03 -8.32
N VAL A 739 34.26 -0.89 -7.54
CA VAL A 739 33.60 -2.08 -6.98
C VAL A 739 32.51 -1.67 -5.99
N ARG A 740 32.75 -0.67 -5.14
CA ARG A 740 31.74 -0.12 -4.23
C ARG A 740 30.46 0.27 -4.95
N ASN A 741 30.58 0.93 -6.11
CA ASN A 741 29.42 1.34 -6.90
C ASN A 741 28.56 0.16 -7.39
N HIS A 742 29.05 -1.08 -7.36
CA HIS A 742 28.33 -2.27 -7.79
C HIS A 742 27.78 -3.13 -6.65
N VAL A 743 28.20 -2.93 -5.39
CA VAL A 743 27.89 -3.89 -4.32
C VAL A 743 26.97 -3.28 -3.25
N VAL A 744 25.95 -4.05 -2.87
CA VAL A 744 25.03 -3.80 -1.76
C VAL A 744 25.23 -4.92 -0.73
N PHE A 745 25.27 -4.58 0.56
CA PHE A 745 25.46 -5.55 1.62
C PHE A 745 24.38 -5.43 2.70
N THR A 746 23.77 -6.56 3.05
CA THR A 746 22.86 -6.65 4.19
C THR A 746 23.47 -7.55 5.26
N THR A 747 23.60 -7.03 6.48
CA THR A 747 24.01 -7.79 7.67
C THR A 747 22.78 -8.27 8.45
N HIS A 748 22.81 -9.53 8.91
CA HIS A 748 21.73 -10.16 9.68
C HIS A 748 22.15 -10.58 11.08
N THR A 749 23.44 -10.43 11.39
CA THR A 749 24.04 -11.00 12.59
C THR A 749 24.25 -9.91 13.66
N PRO A 750 23.64 -10.06 14.86
CA PRO A 750 23.70 -9.04 15.91
C PRO A 750 24.89 -9.19 16.87
N VAL A 751 25.79 -10.16 16.64
CA VAL A 751 26.92 -10.48 17.52
C VAL A 751 28.20 -10.78 16.72
N GLU A 752 29.35 -10.27 17.20
CA GLU A 752 30.63 -10.40 16.49
C GLU A 752 31.02 -11.86 16.20
N ALA A 753 30.76 -12.76 17.16
CA ALA A 753 31.08 -14.19 17.06
C ALA A 753 30.29 -14.94 15.96
N GLY A 754 29.26 -14.32 15.39
CA GLY A 754 28.45 -14.92 14.31
C GLY A 754 28.97 -14.61 12.89
N HIS A 755 30.03 -13.82 12.75
CA HIS A 755 30.62 -13.49 11.44
C HIS A 755 31.78 -14.42 11.09
N ASP A 756 31.79 -14.92 9.86
CA ASP A 756 32.85 -15.80 9.36
C ASP A 756 34.21 -15.06 9.33
N PHE A 757 35.22 -15.70 9.93
CA PHE A 757 36.59 -15.21 10.04
C PHE A 757 37.59 -16.29 9.63
N PHE A 758 38.50 -15.95 8.72
CA PHE A 758 39.52 -16.87 8.22
C PHE A 758 40.93 -16.33 8.49
N SER A 759 41.81 -17.15 9.09
CA SER A 759 43.20 -16.74 9.28
C SER A 759 43.91 -16.62 7.93
N TYR A 760 44.84 -15.67 7.81
CA TYR A 760 45.58 -15.52 6.57
C TYR A 760 46.43 -16.74 6.20
N ASP A 761 46.85 -17.52 7.20
CA ASP A 761 47.58 -18.77 6.96
C ASP A 761 46.66 -19.84 6.33
N LEU A 762 45.41 -19.93 6.78
CA LEU A 762 44.41 -20.79 6.15
C LEU A 762 44.14 -20.36 4.71
N ILE A 763 43.99 -19.06 4.47
CA ILE A 763 43.77 -18.51 3.12
C ILE A 763 44.96 -18.85 2.21
N ASN A 764 46.20 -18.65 2.67
CA ASN A 764 47.42 -19.01 1.92
C ASN A 764 47.50 -20.50 1.53
N ASN A 765 46.90 -21.39 2.32
CA ASN A 765 46.85 -22.82 2.03
C ASN A 765 45.77 -23.20 0.99
N VAL A 766 44.84 -22.28 0.69
CA VAL A 766 43.73 -22.52 -0.25
C VAL A 766 43.92 -21.76 -1.55
N ILE A 767 44.40 -20.51 -1.51
CA ILE A 767 44.59 -19.64 -2.69
C ILE A 767 46.03 -19.14 -2.79
N GLU A 768 46.41 -18.58 -3.95
CA GLU A 768 47.79 -18.14 -4.22
C GLU A 768 48.27 -17.05 -3.25
N SER A 769 49.54 -17.17 -2.80
CA SER A 769 50.12 -16.30 -1.76
C SER A 769 50.22 -14.82 -2.17
N SER A 770 50.32 -14.53 -3.46
CA SER A 770 50.33 -13.16 -4.02
C SER A 770 49.03 -12.42 -3.72
N PHE A 771 47.89 -13.12 -3.75
CA PHE A 771 46.57 -12.57 -3.49
C PHE A 771 46.36 -12.25 -2.00
N VAL A 772 46.96 -13.05 -1.11
CA VAL A 772 46.85 -12.86 0.34
C VAL A 772 47.60 -11.61 0.81
N ALA A 773 48.73 -11.27 0.17
CA ALA A 773 49.44 -10.03 0.47
C ALA A 773 48.58 -8.79 0.21
N GLN A 774 47.86 -8.77 -0.92
CA GLN A 774 46.95 -7.68 -1.29
C GLN A 774 45.73 -7.61 -0.36
N LEU A 775 45.19 -8.76 0.05
CA LEU A 775 44.12 -8.83 1.04
C LEU A 775 44.54 -8.28 2.41
N LYS A 776 45.75 -8.63 2.88
CA LYS A 776 46.33 -8.10 4.13
C LYS A 776 46.47 -6.58 4.08
N GLU A 777 46.93 -6.03 2.95
CA GLU A 777 47.03 -4.58 2.76
C GLU A 777 45.66 -3.90 2.72
N THR A 778 44.67 -4.57 2.11
CA THR A 778 43.34 -4.00 1.93
C THR A 778 42.49 -4.08 3.20
N ILE A 779 42.45 -5.21 3.90
CA ILE A 779 41.55 -5.41 5.06
C ILE A 779 42.28 -5.21 6.40
N GLY A 780 43.56 -5.59 6.49
CA GLY A 780 44.33 -5.53 7.73
C GLY A 780 43.96 -6.63 8.73
N GLY A 781 44.33 -6.44 10.01
CA GLY A 781 44.00 -7.38 11.09
C GLY A 781 44.81 -8.68 11.11
N SER A 782 44.42 -9.61 11.99
CA SER A 782 45.05 -10.94 12.15
C SER A 782 44.52 -11.99 11.15
N GLY A 783 43.46 -11.67 10.40
CA GLY A 783 42.81 -12.52 9.41
C GLY A 783 41.77 -11.74 8.62
N LEU A 784 41.00 -12.44 7.78
CA LEU A 784 39.94 -11.89 6.95
C LEU A 784 38.58 -12.07 7.64
N SER A 785 37.96 -10.96 8.03
CA SER A 785 36.54 -10.90 8.37
C SER A 785 35.73 -10.70 7.10
N MET A 786 34.81 -11.62 6.81
CA MET A 786 33.99 -11.54 5.60
C MET A 786 33.01 -10.37 5.63
N THR A 787 32.58 -10.00 6.82
CA THR A 787 31.75 -8.81 7.05
C THR A 787 32.54 -7.52 6.78
N ASP A 788 33.78 -7.42 7.25
CA ASP A 788 34.61 -6.24 7.00
C ASP A 788 34.93 -6.10 5.51
N LEU A 789 35.15 -7.23 4.82
CA LEU A 789 35.27 -7.27 3.37
C LEU A 789 34.00 -6.72 2.70
N ALA A 790 32.82 -7.23 3.05
CA ALA A 790 31.56 -6.77 2.47
C ALA A 790 31.28 -5.28 2.77
N LEU A 791 31.50 -4.83 4.01
CA LEU A 791 31.35 -3.43 4.43
C LEU A 791 32.25 -2.48 3.64
N LYS A 792 33.53 -2.85 3.49
CA LYS A 792 34.53 -2.00 2.81
C LYS A 792 34.23 -1.84 1.32
N PHE A 793 33.64 -2.86 0.71
CA PHE A 793 33.39 -2.91 -0.73
C PHE A 793 31.95 -2.60 -1.14
N SER A 794 31.08 -2.15 -0.24
CA SER A 794 29.68 -1.82 -0.57
C SER A 794 29.40 -0.32 -0.59
N ARG A 795 28.54 0.12 -1.52
CA ARG A 795 28.02 1.51 -1.54
C ARG A 795 26.86 1.71 -0.56
N TYR A 796 26.08 0.66 -0.33
CA TYR A 796 24.91 0.69 0.55
C TYR A 796 25.00 -0.50 1.49
N VAL A 797 24.86 -0.23 2.78
CA VAL A 797 24.90 -1.22 3.84
C VAL A 797 23.68 -1.02 4.70
N ASN A 798 22.94 -2.10 4.99
CA ASN A 798 21.79 -2.03 5.87
C ASN A 798 21.71 -3.18 6.87
N GLY A 799 21.11 -2.90 8.02
CA GLY A 799 20.54 -3.89 8.93
C GLY A 799 19.11 -4.26 8.55
N VAL A 800 18.53 -5.22 9.28
CA VAL A 800 17.25 -5.90 8.95
C VAL A 800 16.08 -5.59 9.89
N SER A 801 16.31 -4.63 10.78
CA SER A 801 15.33 -3.92 11.58
C SER A 801 15.97 -2.61 12.01
N ARG A 802 15.17 -1.66 12.48
CA ARG A 802 15.71 -0.40 13.01
C ARG A 802 16.65 -0.67 14.19
N LYS A 803 16.25 -1.54 15.12
CA LYS A 803 17.07 -1.86 16.30
C LYS A 803 18.38 -2.54 15.90
N HIS A 804 18.33 -3.43 14.91
CA HIS A 804 19.53 -4.09 14.40
C HIS A 804 20.52 -3.12 13.77
N ALA A 805 20.04 -2.10 13.06
CA ALA A 805 20.94 -1.08 12.53
C ALA A 805 21.64 -0.29 13.64
N GLU A 806 20.97 0.03 14.76
CA GLU A 806 21.62 0.62 15.93
C GLU A 806 22.74 -0.27 16.49
N VAL A 807 22.44 -1.57 16.68
CA VAL A 807 23.43 -2.57 17.14
C VAL A 807 24.60 -2.69 16.16
N SER A 808 24.31 -2.73 14.86
CA SER A 808 25.32 -2.85 13.80
C SER A 808 26.22 -1.62 13.72
N ARG A 809 25.66 -0.40 13.83
CA ARG A 809 26.45 0.85 13.85
C ARG A 809 27.44 0.85 15.01
N ALA A 810 27.00 0.40 16.18
CA ALA A 810 27.84 0.30 17.37
C ALA A 810 28.94 -0.77 17.21
N MET A 811 28.58 -1.95 16.72
CA MET A 811 29.50 -3.08 16.50
C MET A 811 30.58 -2.76 15.46
N PHE A 812 30.20 -2.22 14.30
CA PHE A 812 31.14 -1.93 13.21
C PHE A 812 31.70 -0.50 13.23
N LYS A 813 31.31 0.32 14.21
CA LYS A 813 31.71 1.74 14.34
C LYS A 813 31.48 2.52 13.04
N SER A 814 30.31 2.31 12.43
CA SER A 814 29.95 2.89 11.13
C SER A 814 28.56 3.49 11.18
N ASP A 815 28.47 4.81 11.25
CA ASP A 815 27.18 5.52 11.31
C ASP A 815 26.36 5.44 10.01
N SER A 816 26.99 5.04 8.89
CA SER A 816 26.37 4.95 7.57
C SER A 816 25.48 3.73 7.35
N ILE A 817 25.45 2.77 8.28
CA ILE A 817 24.59 1.58 8.15
C ILE A 817 23.13 2.02 8.25
N ASP A 818 22.35 1.81 7.19
CA ASP A 818 20.91 2.10 7.14
C ASP A 818 20.08 0.89 7.65
N TRP A 819 18.76 0.89 7.48
CA TRP A 819 17.92 -0.28 7.71
C TRP A 819 16.85 -0.46 6.64
N ILE A 820 16.57 -1.72 6.36
CA ILE A 820 15.38 -2.18 5.64
C ILE A 820 14.81 -3.30 6.50
N THR A 821 13.73 -3.02 7.22
CA THR A 821 13.12 -4.01 8.11
C THR A 821 12.65 -5.20 7.30
N ASN A 822 12.84 -6.43 7.79
CA ASN A 822 12.38 -7.63 7.09
C ASN A 822 10.85 -7.70 6.95
N GLY A 823 10.41 -8.62 6.11
CA GLY A 823 9.02 -9.02 5.92
C GLY A 823 8.96 -10.48 5.48
N VAL A 824 7.76 -10.97 5.15
CA VAL A 824 7.55 -12.31 4.59
C VAL A 824 6.74 -12.25 3.31
N HIS A 825 6.80 -13.29 2.48
CA HIS A 825 5.98 -13.33 1.25
C HIS A 825 4.54 -13.67 1.59
N SER A 826 3.63 -12.69 1.52
CA SER A 826 2.26 -12.83 2.00
C SER A 826 1.54 -14.03 1.37
N ALA A 827 1.66 -14.23 0.05
CA ALA A 827 1.05 -15.37 -0.63
C ALA A 827 1.65 -16.74 -0.23
N THR A 828 2.91 -16.80 0.23
CA THR A 828 3.49 -18.06 0.75
C THR A 828 2.93 -18.42 2.12
N TRP A 829 2.74 -17.42 2.99
CA TRP A 829 2.58 -17.62 4.43
C TRP A 829 1.15 -17.41 4.96
N THR A 830 0.25 -16.87 4.14
CA THR A 830 -1.19 -16.91 4.41
C THR A 830 -1.74 -18.31 4.11
N CYS A 831 -2.42 -18.94 5.07
CA CYS A 831 -3.03 -20.24 4.88
C CYS A 831 -4.31 -20.15 4.03
N GLU A 832 -4.76 -21.29 3.49
CA GLU A 832 -5.88 -21.35 2.54
C GLU A 832 -7.18 -20.71 3.07
N SER A 833 -7.50 -20.89 4.36
CA SER A 833 -8.73 -20.34 4.94
C SER A 833 -8.68 -18.82 5.04
N PHE A 834 -7.54 -18.23 5.40
CA PHE A 834 -7.36 -16.78 5.38
C PHE A 834 -7.21 -16.24 3.96
N ALA A 835 -6.56 -16.96 3.05
CA ALA A 835 -6.45 -16.57 1.65
C ALA A 835 -7.83 -16.46 1.00
N ALA A 836 -8.70 -17.47 1.19
CA ALA A 836 -10.08 -17.43 0.70
C ALA A 836 -10.88 -16.26 1.30
N LEU A 837 -10.63 -15.94 2.57
CA LEU A 837 -11.25 -14.80 3.24
C LEU A 837 -10.77 -13.46 2.66
N TYR A 838 -9.48 -13.34 2.37
CA TYR A 838 -8.91 -12.16 1.73
C TYR A 838 -9.35 -12.03 0.28
N ASP A 839 -9.44 -13.13 -0.48
CA ASP A 839 -9.97 -13.10 -1.86
C ASP A 839 -11.42 -12.59 -1.89
N LYS A 840 -12.21 -12.94 -0.87
CA LYS A 840 -13.61 -12.50 -0.71
C LYS A 840 -13.73 -11.03 -0.32
N TYR A 841 -12.92 -10.55 0.62
CA TYR A 841 -13.10 -9.22 1.25
C TYR A 841 -12.08 -8.17 0.85
N ILE A 842 -10.92 -8.57 0.34
CA ILE A 842 -9.78 -7.72 -0.02
C ILE A 842 -9.23 -8.19 -1.38
N PRO A 843 -10.03 -8.12 -2.46
CA PRO A 843 -9.60 -8.57 -3.78
C PRO A 843 -8.32 -7.83 -4.21
N GLY A 844 -7.33 -8.57 -4.71
CA GLY A 844 -6.03 -8.02 -5.08
C GLY A 844 -5.02 -7.93 -3.93
N TRP A 845 -5.27 -8.52 -2.76
CA TRP A 845 -4.32 -8.53 -1.65
C TRP A 845 -2.95 -9.14 -1.99
N GLN A 846 -2.90 -10.07 -2.96
CA GLN A 846 -1.66 -10.69 -3.41
C GLN A 846 -0.80 -9.77 -4.28
N THR A 847 -1.41 -8.83 -5.00
CA THR A 847 -0.69 -7.85 -5.84
C THR A 847 -0.41 -6.56 -5.09
N ASN A 848 -1.29 -6.19 -4.14
CA ASN A 848 -1.12 -5.05 -3.26
C ASN A 848 -1.29 -5.45 -1.79
N THR A 849 -0.24 -6.00 -1.20
CA THR A 849 -0.25 -6.54 0.17
C THR A 849 -0.54 -5.49 1.26
N SER A 850 -0.35 -4.19 0.99
CA SER A 850 -0.73 -3.13 1.95
C SER A 850 -2.24 -3.05 2.16
N SER A 851 -3.05 -3.52 1.20
CA SER A 851 -4.51 -3.60 1.31
C SER A 851 -5.00 -4.51 2.43
N LEU A 852 -4.15 -5.39 2.98
CA LEU A 852 -4.45 -6.16 4.19
C LEU A 852 -4.85 -5.27 5.39
N MET A 853 -4.56 -3.96 5.35
CA MET A 853 -5.11 -2.97 6.29
C MET A 853 -6.66 -3.00 6.38
N GLN A 854 -7.34 -3.45 5.33
CA GLN A 854 -8.80 -3.58 5.27
C GLN A 854 -9.32 -4.78 6.07
N ALA A 855 -8.46 -5.67 6.57
CA ALA A 855 -8.86 -6.83 7.37
C ALA A 855 -9.65 -6.44 8.63
N ILE A 856 -9.55 -5.19 9.08
CA ILE A 856 -10.37 -4.65 10.17
C ILE A 856 -11.88 -4.63 9.86
N HIS A 857 -12.29 -4.77 8.60
CA HIS A 857 -13.69 -4.81 8.18
C HIS A 857 -14.25 -6.22 7.96
N ILE A 858 -13.40 -7.25 7.92
CA ILE A 858 -13.85 -8.63 7.73
C ILE A 858 -14.75 -9.03 8.92
N PRO A 859 -15.92 -9.66 8.69
CA PRO A 859 -16.80 -10.12 9.77
C PRO A 859 -16.06 -10.97 10.80
N SER A 860 -16.29 -10.68 12.08
CA SER A 860 -15.56 -11.32 13.18
C SER A 860 -15.73 -12.84 13.19
N ASP A 861 -16.93 -13.33 12.88
CA ASP A 861 -17.22 -14.77 12.86
C ASP A 861 -16.42 -15.49 11.77
N GLU A 862 -16.29 -14.90 10.58
CA GLU A 862 -15.52 -15.49 9.48
C GLU A 862 -14.00 -15.48 9.74
N ILE A 863 -13.47 -14.48 10.46
CA ILE A 863 -12.07 -14.49 10.94
C ILE A 863 -11.86 -15.67 11.90
N TRP A 864 -12.81 -15.89 12.82
CA TRP A 864 -12.72 -16.97 13.79
C TRP A 864 -12.83 -18.35 13.12
N GLU A 865 -13.76 -18.52 12.18
CA GLU A 865 -13.91 -19.75 11.40
C GLU A 865 -12.67 -20.06 10.56
N ALA A 866 -12.08 -19.05 9.91
CA ALA A 866 -10.86 -19.21 9.14
C ALA A 866 -9.68 -19.67 10.03
N HIS A 867 -9.56 -19.09 11.23
CA HIS A 867 -8.57 -19.47 12.23
C HIS A 867 -8.80 -20.89 12.76
N GLN A 868 -10.03 -21.24 13.14
CA GLN A 868 -10.35 -22.59 13.61
C GLN A 868 -10.07 -23.65 12.55
N THR A 869 -10.33 -23.35 11.27
CA THR A 869 -9.96 -24.24 10.16
C THR A 869 -8.45 -24.46 10.09
N ALA A 870 -7.64 -23.40 10.24
CA ALA A 870 -6.18 -23.51 10.25
C ALA A 870 -5.67 -24.26 11.48
N LYS A 871 -6.27 -24.02 12.65
CA LYS A 871 -5.96 -24.70 13.91
C LYS A 871 -6.23 -26.20 13.82
N LEU A 872 -7.39 -26.62 13.31
CA LEU A 872 -7.70 -28.04 13.15
C LEU A 872 -6.69 -28.75 12.24
N LYS A 873 -6.29 -28.14 11.12
CA LYS A 873 -5.24 -28.69 10.24
C LYS A 873 -3.90 -28.88 10.97
N LEU A 874 -3.54 -27.96 11.87
CA LEU A 874 -2.34 -28.11 12.70
C LEU A 874 -2.50 -29.25 13.71
N LEU A 875 -3.66 -29.35 14.37
CA LEU A 875 -3.90 -30.42 15.36
C LEU A 875 -3.96 -31.81 14.71
N ASP A 876 -4.49 -31.90 13.48
CA ASP A 876 -4.49 -33.14 12.69
C ASP A 876 -3.06 -33.59 12.39
N MET A 877 -2.19 -32.69 11.92
CA MET A 877 -0.78 -33.00 11.70
C MET A 877 -0.08 -33.40 13.00
N VAL A 878 -0.37 -32.72 14.12
CA VAL A 878 0.17 -33.11 15.44
C VAL A 878 -0.23 -34.53 15.81
N PHE A 879 -1.50 -34.89 15.61
CA PHE A 879 -2.00 -36.23 15.90
C PHE A 879 -1.38 -37.28 14.97
N GLU A 880 -1.25 -36.98 13.68
CA GLU A 880 -0.64 -37.88 12.69
C GLU A 880 0.85 -38.12 12.96
N GLU A 881 1.60 -37.08 13.34
CA GLU A 881 3.05 -37.18 13.56
C GLU A 881 3.42 -37.70 14.95
N THR A 882 2.65 -37.38 15.99
CA THR A 882 3.03 -37.67 17.38
C THR A 882 2.07 -38.61 18.12
N GLY A 883 0.85 -38.81 17.59
CA GLY A 883 -0.22 -39.56 18.28
C GLY A 883 -0.91 -38.79 19.40
N GLU A 884 -0.43 -37.59 19.75
CA GLU A 884 -1.01 -36.75 20.79
C GLU A 884 -2.27 -36.04 20.30
N LYS A 885 -3.35 -36.16 21.06
CA LYS A 885 -4.63 -35.51 20.73
C LYS A 885 -4.78 -34.21 21.51
N LEU A 886 -4.64 -33.09 20.81
CA LEU A 886 -4.84 -31.76 21.34
C LEU A 886 -6.30 -31.29 21.23
N ASP A 887 -6.71 -30.37 22.09
CA ASP A 887 -8.08 -29.83 22.12
C ASP A 887 -8.16 -28.50 21.35
N PRO A 888 -9.05 -28.34 20.36
CA PRO A 888 -9.21 -27.09 19.61
C PRO A 888 -9.73 -25.92 20.45
N GLU A 889 -10.39 -26.16 21.59
CA GLU A 889 -10.90 -25.10 22.47
C GLU A 889 -9.85 -24.59 23.47
N ILE A 890 -8.73 -25.31 23.64
CA ILE A 890 -7.64 -24.91 24.55
C ILE A 890 -6.68 -23.93 23.85
N LEU A 891 -6.20 -22.91 24.59
CA LEU A 891 -5.22 -21.95 24.08
C LEU A 891 -3.93 -22.68 23.67
N THR A 892 -3.60 -22.61 22.39
CA THR A 892 -2.41 -23.23 21.80
C THR A 892 -1.30 -22.20 21.62
N ILE A 893 -0.20 -22.38 22.34
CA ILE A 893 0.96 -21.49 22.25
C ILE A 893 2.06 -22.17 21.42
N GLY A 894 2.47 -21.50 20.34
CA GLY A 894 3.50 -22.00 19.42
C GLY A 894 4.88 -21.40 19.66
N PHE A 895 5.92 -22.21 19.52
CA PHE A 895 7.32 -21.78 19.43
C PHE A 895 8.05 -22.64 18.40
N ALA A 896 8.48 -22.06 17.27
CA ALA A 896 9.32 -22.81 16.32
C ALA A 896 10.49 -22.01 15.74
N ARG A 897 11.71 -22.34 16.16
CA ARG A 897 12.96 -21.63 15.79
C ARG A 897 14.17 -22.59 15.86
N ARG A 898 15.32 -22.15 15.34
CA ARG A 898 16.61 -22.82 15.61
C ARG A 898 16.82 -22.89 17.12
N ALA A 899 17.15 -24.08 17.64
CA ALA A 899 17.45 -24.27 19.05
C ALA A 899 18.85 -23.72 19.35
N ALA A 900 18.90 -22.61 20.08
CA ALA A 900 20.13 -21.96 20.51
C ALA A 900 19.88 -21.29 21.88
N THR A 901 20.90 -21.21 22.72
CA THR A 901 20.79 -20.75 24.12
C THR A 901 20.18 -19.35 24.25
N TYR A 902 20.53 -18.43 23.35
CA TYR A 902 20.00 -17.08 23.39
C TYR A 902 18.52 -16.95 22.97
N LYS A 903 17.90 -17.99 22.38
CA LYS A 903 16.47 -17.98 22.02
C LYS A 903 15.57 -18.31 23.21
N ARG A 904 16.11 -18.89 24.28
CA ARG A 904 15.44 -19.23 25.55
C ARG A 904 14.06 -19.90 25.36
N ALA A 905 14.02 -20.96 24.55
CA ALA A 905 12.81 -21.75 24.32
C ALA A 905 12.22 -22.32 25.62
N ASP A 906 13.07 -22.52 26.63
CA ASP A 906 12.74 -23.04 27.95
C ASP A 906 12.32 -21.97 28.98
N LEU A 907 12.33 -20.67 28.63
CA LEU A 907 12.00 -19.57 29.56
C LEU A 907 10.61 -19.73 30.18
N VAL A 908 9.62 -20.18 29.39
CA VAL A 908 8.25 -20.41 29.85
C VAL A 908 8.16 -21.52 30.92
N PHE A 909 9.17 -22.38 31.00
CA PHE A 909 9.25 -23.50 31.96
C PHE A 909 10.15 -23.21 33.17
N THR A 910 10.52 -21.96 33.41
CA THR A 910 11.36 -21.57 34.56
C THR A 910 10.71 -21.93 35.90
N ASP A 911 9.39 -21.77 36.03
CA ASP A 911 8.57 -22.14 37.18
C ASP A 911 7.36 -22.99 36.73
N ILE A 912 7.61 -24.30 36.61
CA ILE A 912 6.60 -25.30 36.21
C ILE A 912 5.40 -25.30 37.17
N LYS A 913 5.63 -25.13 38.47
CA LYS A 913 4.57 -25.16 39.48
C LYS A 913 3.58 -24.01 39.24
N ARG A 914 4.09 -22.78 39.10
CA ARG A 914 3.28 -21.62 38.81
C ARG A 914 2.57 -21.72 37.46
N LEU A 915 3.25 -22.24 36.44
CA LEU A 915 2.67 -22.48 35.12
C LEU A 915 1.46 -23.43 35.21
N LEU A 916 1.59 -24.53 35.95
CA LEU A 916 0.49 -25.47 36.20
C LEU A 916 -0.65 -24.84 37.02
N GLU A 917 -0.34 -24.07 38.06
CA GLU A 917 -1.35 -23.40 38.90
C GLU A 917 -2.23 -22.44 38.07
N MET A 918 -1.65 -21.71 37.11
CA MET A 918 -2.41 -20.76 36.28
C MET A 918 -3.02 -21.38 35.01
N GLY A 919 -2.40 -22.41 34.45
CA GLY A 919 -2.63 -22.85 33.07
C GLY A 919 -3.06 -24.31 32.88
N ALA A 920 -3.09 -25.15 33.92
CA ALA A 920 -3.51 -26.55 33.78
C ALA A 920 -4.93 -26.66 33.17
N GLY A 921 -5.07 -27.49 32.12
CA GLY A 921 -6.31 -27.62 31.33
C GLY A 921 -6.71 -26.37 30.54
N LYS A 922 -5.85 -25.34 30.48
CA LYS A 922 -6.11 -24.07 29.78
C LYS A 922 -5.00 -23.68 28.79
N ILE A 923 -3.89 -24.39 28.77
CA ILE A 923 -2.78 -24.14 27.86
C ILE A 923 -2.31 -25.47 27.29
N GLN A 924 -2.03 -25.49 25.99
CA GLN A 924 -1.24 -26.51 25.33
C GLN A 924 -0.13 -25.85 24.51
N PHE A 925 1.02 -26.50 24.41
CA PHE A 925 2.19 -25.97 23.71
C PHE A 925 2.55 -26.82 22.49
N ILE A 926 3.00 -26.16 21.42
CA ILE A 926 3.60 -26.79 20.26
C ILE A 926 5.00 -26.18 20.04
N PHE A 927 6.01 -27.02 20.19
CA PHE A 927 7.41 -26.68 19.95
C PHE A 927 7.91 -27.35 18.66
N SER A 928 8.82 -26.69 17.95
CA SER A 928 9.56 -27.31 16.85
C SER A 928 10.88 -26.58 16.61
N GLY A 929 11.88 -27.24 16.06
CA GLY A 929 13.17 -26.60 15.81
C GLY A 929 14.33 -27.58 15.71
N LYS A 930 15.43 -27.11 15.11
CA LYS A 930 16.66 -27.88 14.93
C LYS A 930 17.81 -27.22 15.69
N ALA A 931 18.61 -27.99 16.41
CA ALA A 931 19.90 -27.57 16.93
C ALA A 931 20.98 -27.82 15.88
N HIS A 932 22.01 -26.97 15.80
CA HIS A 932 23.14 -27.28 14.91
C HIS A 932 23.83 -28.59 15.34
N PRO A 933 24.36 -29.44 14.42
CA PRO A 933 24.91 -30.74 14.80
C PRO A 933 26.06 -30.65 15.81
N HIS A 934 26.80 -29.53 15.78
CA HIS A 934 27.89 -29.22 16.70
C HIS A 934 27.50 -28.32 17.89
N ASP A 935 26.23 -27.94 18.04
CA ASP A 935 25.73 -27.10 19.15
C ASP A 935 25.09 -27.97 20.24
N GLU A 936 25.94 -28.61 21.06
CA GLU A 936 25.51 -29.42 22.20
C GLU A 936 24.61 -28.65 23.18
N PRO A 937 24.88 -27.38 23.56
CA PRO A 937 23.95 -26.59 24.36
C PRO A 937 22.56 -26.45 23.72
N GLY A 938 22.48 -26.24 22.40
CA GLY A 938 21.22 -26.22 21.66
C GLY A 938 20.47 -27.55 21.72
N LYS A 939 21.18 -28.68 21.60
CA LYS A 939 20.62 -30.04 21.72
C LYS A 939 20.08 -30.32 23.12
N GLU A 940 20.78 -29.88 24.17
CA GLU A 940 20.32 -30.04 25.55
C GLU A 940 19.04 -29.25 25.84
N ILE A 941 18.81 -28.10 25.18
CA ILE A 941 17.52 -27.38 25.28
C ILE A 941 16.37 -28.22 24.71
N LEU A 942 16.57 -28.87 23.56
CA LEU A 942 15.55 -29.75 22.96
C LEU A 942 15.24 -30.94 23.88
N HIS A 943 16.30 -31.57 24.41
CA HIS A 943 16.18 -32.68 25.36
C HIS A 943 15.47 -32.25 26.67
N LYS A 944 15.75 -31.05 27.17
CA LYS A 944 15.03 -30.46 28.32
C LYS A 944 13.54 -30.28 28.04
N ILE A 945 13.17 -29.73 26.88
CA ILE A 945 11.76 -29.55 26.48
C ILE A 945 11.06 -30.91 26.39
N TYR A 946 11.72 -31.93 25.83
CA TYR A 946 11.19 -33.29 25.78
C TYR A 946 10.94 -33.86 27.19
N ASN A 947 11.89 -33.71 28.12
CA ASN A 947 11.69 -34.19 29.49
C ASN A 947 10.55 -33.44 30.21
N ILE A 948 10.43 -32.14 30.01
CA ILE A 948 9.33 -31.33 30.55
C ILE A 948 7.98 -31.79 29.99
N SER A 949 7.91 -32.15 28.70
CA SER A 949 6.67 -32.66 28.11
C SER A 949 6.16 -33.91 28.83
N LYS A 950 7.05 -34.81 29.21
CA LYS A 950 6.72 -36.01 30.01
C LYS A 950 6.31 -35.66 31.44
N GLU A 951 6.95 -34.68 32.06
CA GLU A 951 6.62 -34.24 33.43
C GLU A 951 5.22 -33.61 33.52
N LEU A 952 4.86 -32.78 32.55
CA LEU A 952 3.56 -32.10 32.52
C LEU A 952 2.42 -33.04 32.11
N GLY A 953 2.67 -33.94 31.16
CA GLY A 953 1.71 -34.94 30.68
C GLY A 953 0.35 -34.33 30.28
N GLU A 954 -0.72 -35.05 30.59
CA GLU A 954 -2.10 -34.64 30.24
C GLU A 954 -2.56 -33.35 30.95
N ARG A 955 -1.89 -32.92 32.03
CA ARG A 955 -2.29 -31.70 32.77
C ARG A 955 -2.06 -30.44 31.95
N MET A 956 -1.06 -30.46 31.08
CA MET A 956 -0.68 -29.37 30.18
C MET A 956 0.13 -29.97 29.02
N PRO A 957 -0.53 -30.33 27.92
CA PRO A 957 0.15 -30.97 26.79
C PRO A 957 1.26 -30.08 26.22
N VAL A 958 2.44 -30.66 26.01
CA VAL A 958 3.57 -30.03 25.32
C VAL A 958 4.03 -30.97 24.21
N VAL A 959 3.76 -30.60 22.97
CA VAL A 959 4.10 -31.42 21.81
C VAL A 959 5.35 -30.86 21.13
N PHE A 960 6.28 -31.74 20.77
CA PHE A 960 7.44 -31.40 19.94
C PHE A 960 7.29 -32.01 18.55
N ILE A 961 7.21 -31.15 17.52
CA ILE A 961 7.15 -31.56 16.11
C ILE A 961 8.57 -31.65 15.56
N GLU A 962 8.94 -32.83 15.06
CA GLU A 962 10.28 -33.10 14.52
C GLU A 962 10.53 -32.40 13.17
N ASN A 963 11.80 -32.31 12.80
CA ASN A 963 12.25 -31.98 11.45
C ASN A 963 11.69 -30.67 10.87
N TYR A 964 11.65 -29.61 11.68
CA TYR A 964 11.17 -28.30 11.30
C TYR A 964 11.70 -27.83 9.93
N ASN A 965 10.78 -27.58 9.00
CA ASN A 965 11.04 -27.06 7.66
C ASN A 965 9.83 -26.20 7.20
N ILE A 966 9.71 -25.87 5.90
CA ILE A 966 8.63 -25.01 5.40
C ILE A 966 7.24 -25.63 5.66
N VAL A 967 7.09 -26.96 5.58
CA VAL A 967 5.80 -27.67 5.76
C VAL A 967 5.23 -27.47 7.16
N PRO A 968 5.87 -27.94 8.25
CA PRO A 968 5.36 -27.71 9.60
C PRO A 968 5.35 -26.21 9.94
N ALA A 969 6.26 -25.39 9.39
CA ALA A 969 6.22 -23.94 9.60
C ALA A 969 4.90 -23.32 9.11
N LYS A 970 4.39 -23.70 7.93
CA LYS A 970 3.12 -23.19 7.41
C LYS A 970 1.94 -23.52 8.34
N LEU A 971 1.90 -24.75 8.87
CA LEU A 971 0.83 -25.18 9.76
C LEU A 971 0.94 -24.53 11.15
N ILE A 972 2.12 -24.55 11.77
CA ILE A 972 2.31 -23.99 13.11
C ILE A 972 2.07 -22.46 13.09
N THR A 973 2.62 -21.74 12.10
CA THR A 973 2.47 -20.27 12.02
C THR A 973 1.10 -19.80 11.52
N SER A 974 0.16 -20.72 11.23
CA SER A 974 -1.22 -20.38 10.89
C SER A 974 -2.26 -21.00 11.83
N GLY A 975 -1.92 -22.04 12.59
CA GLY A 975 -2.87 -22.78 13.42
C GLY A 975 -2.75 -22.57 14.94
N VAL A 976 -1.65 -22.01 15.46
CA VAL A 976 -1.56 -21.71 16.91
C VAL A 976 -2.36 -20.46 17.25
N ASP A 977 -2.80 -20.29 18.49
CA ASP A 977 -3.55 -19.08 18.90
C ASP A 977 -2.61 -17.92 19.26
N LEU A 978 -1.42 -18.24 19.78
CA LEU A 978 -0.46 -17.26 20.25
C LEU A 978 0.97 -17.69 19.87
N TRP A 979 1.73 -16.77 19.30
CA TRP A 979 3.12 -17.03 18.92
C TRP A 979 4.10 -16.54 20.00
N LEU A 980 4.84 -17.44 20.63
CA LEU A 980 5.82 -17.14 21.67
C LEU A 980 7.22 -16.90 21.09
N ASN A 981 7.90 -15.85 21.57
CA ASN A 981 9.29 -15.61 21.21
C ASN A 981 10.08 -14.91 22.33
N THR A 982 11.13 -15.57 22.84
CA THR A 982 11.79 -15.19 24.10
C THR A 982 13.31 -14.93 23.96
N PRO A 983 13.80 -14.24 22.91
CA PRO A 983 15.23 -14.04 22.73
C PRO A 983 15.83 -13.17 23.84
N VAL A 984 17.12 -13.38 24.12
CA VAL A 984 17.95 -12.47 24.91
C VAL A 984 18.18 -11.17 24.11
N ARG A 985 18.01 -10.01 24.73
CA ARG A 985 18.31 -8.71 24.10
C ARG A 985 19.81 -8.43 24.10
N PRO A 986 20.38 -7.73 23.10
CA PRO A 986 19.82 -7.38 21.79
C PRO A 986 20.21 -8.42 20.71
N ARG A 987 20.05 -9.73 21.00
CA ARG A 987 20.56 -10.82 20.14
C ARG A 987 19.57 -11.25 19.05
N GLU A 988 18.42 -10.59 18.93
CA GLU A 988 17.50 -10.76 17.81
C GLU A 988 17.63 -9.61 16.80
N ALA A 989 18.19 -9.90 15.62
CA ALA A 989 18.28 -8.89 14.56
C ALA A 989 16.90 -8.51 13.99
N SER A 990 16.01 -9.47 13.81
CA SER A 990 14.66 -9.22 13.28
C SER A 990 13.69 -10.29 13.77
N GLY A 991 13.46 -11.36 13.00
CA GLY A 991 12.62 -12.51 13.37
C GLY A 991 11.39 -12.65 12.49
N THR A 992 11.52 -13.36 11.35
CA THR A 992 10.42 -13.48 10.37
C THR A 992 9.29 -14.42 10.79
N SER A 993 9.49 -15.32 11.77
CA SER A 993 8.45 -16.28 12.17
C SER A 993 7.19 -15.59 12.71
N GLY A 994 7.35 -14.57 13.54
CA GLY A 994 6.23 -13.77 14.04
C GLY A 994 5.52 -12.97 12.95
N MET A 995 6.24 -12.58 11.90
CA MET A 995 5.67 -11.92 10.72
C MET A 995 4.81 -12.87 9.88
N LYS A 996 5.10 -14.18 9.88
CA LYS A 996 4.24 -15.20 9.24
C LYS A 996 2.92 -15.33 10.00
N CYS A 997 2.98 -15.39 11.33
CA CYS A 997 1.82 -15.50 12.21
C CYS A 997 0.78 -14.40 11.97
N VAL A 998 1.21 -13.15 11.83
CA VAL A 998 0.27 -12.02 11.68
C VAL A 998 -0.52 -12.05 10.37
N HIS A 999 -0.03 -12.75 9.33
CA HIS A 999 -0.76 -12.97 8.08
C HIS A 999 -1.93 -13.95 8.21
N ASN A 1000 -2.05 -14.60 9.37
CA ASN A 1000 -3.12 -15.54 9.72
C ASN A 1000 -3.86 -15.08 10.99
N GLY A 1001 -3.77 -13.79 11.34
CA GLY A 1001 -4.42 -13.25 12.54
C GLY A 1001 -3.80 -13.67 13.87
N ILE A 1002 -2.62 -14.28 13.88
CA ILE A 1002 -1.98 -14.76 15.11
C ILE A 1002 -1.16 -13.63 15.75
N MET A 1003 -1.45 -13.37 17.02
CA MET A 1003 -0.79 -12.36 17.83
C MET A 1003 0.55 -12.89 18.34
N ASN A 1004 1.50 -11.97 18.58
CA ASN A 1004 2.80 -12.33 19.13
C ASN A 1004 2.86 -12.02 20.62
N PHE A 1005 3.54 -12.87 21.37
CA PHE A 1005 3.95 -12.66 22.75
C PHE A 1005 5.46 -12.78 22.81
N SER A 1006 6.14 -11.63 22.80
CA SER A 1006 7.57 -11.61 22.52
C SER A 1006 8.31 -10.55 23.32
N VAL A 1007 9.58 -10.83 23.61
CA VAL A 1007 10.54 -9.83 24.08
C VAL A 1007 10.68 -8.71 23.03
N LEU A 1008 10.75 -7.44 23.46
CA LEU A 1008 10.90 -6.27 22.58
C LEU A 1008 12.33 -6.15 22.02
N ASP A 1009 12.65 -7.03 21.08
CA ASP A 1009 13.88 -7.03 20.31
C ASP A 1009 13.61 -7.29 18.81
N GLY A 1010 14.58 -7.00 17.96
CA GLY A 1010 14.46 -7.17 16.51
C GLY A 1010 13.22 -6.48 15.93
N TRP A 1011 12.41 -7.21 15.17
CA TRP A 1011 11.21 -6.65 14.52
C TRP A 1011 10.08 -6.32 15.49
N TRP A 1012 10.04 -6.98 16.66
CA TRP A 1012 8.92 -6.83 17.58
C TRP A 1012 8.90 -5.46 18.22
N VAL A 1013 10.05 -4.79 18.28
CA VAL A 1013 10.16 -3.35 18.53
C VAL A 1013 9.23 -2.59 17.59
N GLU A 1014 9.23 -2.87 16.28
CA GLU A 1014 8.44 -2.13 15.30
C GLU A 1014 6.96 -2.57 15.24
N GLY A 1015 6.66 -3.83 15.56
CA GLY A 1015 5.33 -4.44 15.41
C GLY A 1015 4.46 -4.53 16.68
N CYS A 1016 5.03 -4.28 17.87
CA CYS A 1016 4.30 -4.41 19.12
C CYS A 1016 3.47 -3.16 19.43
N LEU A 1017 2.15 -3.31 19.38
CA LEU A 1017 1.19 -2.44 20.02
C LEU A 1017 0.60 -3.21 21.19
N GLU A 1018 1.07 -2.90 22.40
CA GLU A 1018 0.74 -3.63 23.62
C GLU A 1018 -0.78 -3.79 23.79
N GLY A 1019 -1.25 -5.04 23.91
CA GLY A 1019 -2.66 -5.39 24.03
C GLY A 1019 -3.50 -5.18 22.77
N HIS A 1020 -2.90 -4.84 21.63
CA HIS A 1020 -3.60 -4.60 20.36
C HIS A 1020 -3.16 -5.56 19.26
N THR A 1021 -1.85 -5.68 19.03
CA THR A 1021 -1.27 -6.64 18.05
C THR A 1021 -0.56 -7.82 18.74
N GLY A 1022 -0.39 -7.75 20.05
CA GLY A 1022 0.28 -8.74 20.87
C GLY A 1022 0.70 -8.17 22.22
N TRP A 1023 1.69 -8.83 22.85
CA TRP A 1023 2.23 -8.44 24.15
C TRP A 1023 3.76 -8.48 24.16
N ALA A 1024 4.36 -7.49 24.81
CA ALA A 1024 5.78 -7.44 25.13
C ALA A 1024 6.12 -8.34 26.33
N ILE A 1025 7.34 -8.87 26.37
CA ILE A 1025 7.93 -9.54 27.56
C ILE A 1025 9.12 -8.71 28.05
N GLY A 1026 9.14 -8.45 29.35
CA GLY A 1026 10.18 -7.68 30.04
C GLY A 1026 9.94 -6.17 29.99
N SER A 1027 10.92 -5.40 30.47
CA SER A 1027 10.87 -3.93 30.49
C SER A 1027 10.88 -3.31 29.09
N GLU A 1028 10.42 -2.05 28.97
CA GLU A 1028 10.56 -1.27 27.74
C GLU A 1028 12.05 -1.01 27.44
N PRO A 1029 12.48 -1.03 26.16
CA PRO A 1029 13.87 -0.81 25.81
C PRO A 1029 14.36 0.61 26.16
N ALA A 1030 15.41 0.73 26.95
CA ALA A 1030 16.08 2.00 27.22
C ALA A 1030 17.15 2.31 26.15
N PRO A 1031 17.49 3.60 25.91
CA PRO A 1031 18.51 3.99 24.91
C PRO A 1031 19.90 3.34 25.12
N ASN A 1032 20.22 2.93 26.36
CA ASN A 1032 21.50 2.32 26.75
C ASN A 1032 21.41 0.81 27.06
N ASP A 1033 20.34 0.13 26.65
CA ASP A 1033 20.07 -1.28 27.00
C ASP A 1033 21.07 -2.32 26.46
N VAL A 1034 22.10 -1.88 25.73
CA VAL A 1034 23.18 -2.76 25.27
C VAL A 1034 23.92 -3.41 26.45
N ASN A 1035 23.93 -2.79 27.64
CA ASN A 1035 24.69 -3.25 28.81
C ASN A 1035 23.89 -3.38 30.13
N GLY A 1036 22.55 -3.20 30.14
CA GLY A 1036 21.76 -3.00 31.38
C GLY A 1036 20.50 -3.85 31.54
N TYR A 1037 20.18 -4.74 30.61
CA TYR A 1037 18.94 -5.53 30.65
C TYR A 1037 19.01 -6.66 31.68
N ASN A 1038 18.07 -6.68 32.62
CA ASN A 1038 17.94 -7.75 33.61
C ASN A 1038 17.03 -8.87 33.09
N GLU A 1039 17.62 -9.87 32.42
CA GLU A 1039 16.92 -11.04 31.86
C GLU A 1039 16.10 -11.83 32.92
N SER A 1040 16.43 -11.71 34.20
CA SER A 1040 15.75 -12.44 35.28
C SER A 1040 14.31 -11.97 35.53
N GLU A 1041 13.94 -10.78 35.05
CA GLU A 1041 12.58 -10.22 35.18
C GLU A 1041 11.62 -10.72 34.09
N ASP A 1042 12.14 -11.26 32.98
CA ASP A 1042 11.32 -11.67 31.84
C ASP A 1042 10.35 -12.79 32.19
N ALA A 1043 10.81 -13.80 32.94
CA ALA A 1043 9.97 -14.92 33.33
C ALA A 1043 8.81 -14.45 34.23
N GLU A 1044 9.08 -13.53 35.16
CA GLU A 1044 8.06 -12.97 36.04
C GLU A 1044 6.99 -12.19 35.28
N ASP A 1045 7.41 -11.30 34.36
CA ASP A 1045 6.49 -10.53 33.51
C ASP A 1045 5.71 -11.44 32.55
N LEU A 1046 6.37 -12.47 32.00
CA LEU A 1046 5.75 -13.51 31.18
C LEU A 1046 4.59 -14.18 31.93
N TYR A 1047 4.84 -14.66 33.16
CA TYR A 1047 3.80 -15.31 33.97
C TYR A 1047 2.68 -14.34 34.35
N LYS A 1048 3.02 -13.10 34.75
CA LYS A 1048 2.02 -12.07 35.06
C LYS A 1048 1.10 -11.77 33.88
N LYS A 1049 1.63 -11.64 32.66
CA LYS A 1049 0.83 -11.35 31.46
C LYS A 1049 -0.01 -12.55 31.04
N LEU A 1050 0.55 -13.76 31.08
CA LEU A 1050 -0.23 -14.98 30.82
C LEU A 1050 -1.42 -15.09 31.78
N GLN A 1051 -1.18 -14.96 33.09
CA GLN A 1051 -2.21 -15.11 34.12
C GLN A 1051 -3.26 -13.99 34.11
N ASN A 1052 -2.83 -12.73 34.01
CA ASN A 1052 -3.72 -11.59 34.28
C ASN A 1052 -4.28 -10.91 33.03
N LYS A 1053 -3.70 -11.18 31.85
CA LYS A 1053 -4.08 -10.52 30.59
C LYS A 1053 -4.50 -11.52 29.52
N ILE A 1054 -3.65 -12.47 29.18
CA ILE A 1054 -3.82 -13.33 28.01
C ILE A 1054 -4.88 -14.40 28.26
N LEU A 1055 -4.73 -15.22 29.32
CA LEU A 1055 -5.70 -16.28 29.63
C LEU A 1055 -7.11 -15.72 29.87
N PRO A 1056 -7.32 -14.68 30.70
CA PRO A 1056 -8.66 -14.12 30.88
C PRO A 1056 -9.26 -13.58 29.58
N LEU A 1057 -8.43 -13.00 28.70
CA LEU A 1057 -8.91 -12.43 27.43
C LEU A 1057 -9.36 -13.53 26.46
N TYR A 1058 -8.54 -14.56 26.26
CA TYR A 1058 -8.85 -15.67 25.35
C TYR A 1058 -10.15 -16.39 25.75
N TYR A 1059 -10.29 -16.71 27.05
CA TYR A 1059 -11.43 -17.49 27.54
C TYR A 1059 -12.70 -16.68 27.79
N ASN A 1060 -12.59 -15.40 28.19
CA ASN A 1060 -13.74 -14.63 28.64
C ASN A 1060 -14.16 -13.51 27.67
N ASN A 1061 -13.38 -13.19 26.65
CA ASN A 1061 -13.69 -12.09 25.73
C ASN A 1061 -13.23 -12.36 24.29
N ARG A 1062 -13.86 -13.34 23.66
CA ARG A 1062 -13.64 -13.70 22.25
C ARG A 1062 -13.79 -12.52 21.27
N PRO A 1063 -14.79 -11.62 21.38
CA PRO A 1063 -14.88 -10.47 20.48
C PRO A 1063 -13.64 -9.57 20.51
N ARG A 1064 -13.07 -9.33 21.70
CA ARG A 1064 -11.84 -8.55 21.84
C ARG A 1064 -10.61 -9.30 21.29
N TRP A 1065 -10.55 -10.62 21.45
CA TRP A 1065 -9.51 -11.48 20.86
C TRP A 1065 -9.55 -11.41 19.33
N ILE A 1066 -10.71 -11.62 18.71
CA ILE A 1066 -10.89 -11.51 17.26
C ILE A 1066 -10.51 -10.11 16.76
N ARG A 1067 -10.85 -9.04 17.52
CA ARG A 1067 -10.38 -7.70 17.18
C ARG A 1067 -8.86 -7.60 17.17
N MET A 1068 -8.15 -8.26 18.09
CA MET A 1068 -6.67 -8.31 18.06
C MET A 1068 -6.15 -9.09 16.85
N MET A 1069 -6.81 -10.19 16.48
CA MET A 1069 -6.44 -10.94 15.27
C MET A 1069 -6.56 -10.05 14.02
N LYS A 1070 -7.66 -9.30 13.91
CA LYS A 1070 -7.87 -8.33 12.82
C LYS A 1070 -6.81 -7.22 12.82
N LEU A 1071 -6.43 -6.71 14.00
CA LEU A 1071 -5.35 -5.72 14.13
C LEU A 1071 -3.97 -6.29 13.80
N ALA A 1072 -3.69 -7.54 14.15
CA ALA A 1072 -2.45 -8.23 13.76
C ALA A 1072 -2.34 -8.27 12.22
N ILE A 1073 -3.42 -8.58 11.52
CA ILE A 1073 -3.44 -8.55 10.05
C ILE A 1073 -3.32 -7.10 9.54
N SER A 1074 -4.22 -6.22 9.99
CA SER A 1074 -4.37 -4.89 9.42
C SER A 1074 -3.18 -3.96 9.67
N ILE A 1075 -2.49 -4.14 10.80
CA ILE A 1075 -1.35 -3.32 11.19
C ILE A 1075 -0.04 -4.02 10.83
N ASN A 1076 0.13 -5.28 11.24
CA ASN A 1076 1.42 -5.95 11.09
C ASN A 1076 1.54 -6.62 9.71
N ALA A 1077 0.59 -7.45 9.26
CA ALA A 1077 0.72 -8.12 7.96
C ALA A 1077 0.78 -7.13 6.78
N SER A 1078 0.01 -6.05 6.84
CA SER A 1078 0.02 -4.98 5.83
C SER A 1078 1.37 -4.24 5.71
N TYR A 1079 2.24 -4.32 6.72
CA TYR A 1079 3.55 -3.68 6.75
C TYR A 1079 4.73 -4.65 6.64
N PHE A 1080 4.72 -5.76 7.39
CA PHE A 1080 5.81 -6.75 7.45
C PHE A 1080 5.72 -7.79 6.32
N ASN A 1081 5.59 -7.31 5.08
CA ASN A 1081 5.60 -8.12 3.87
C ASN A 1081 6.83 -7.80 3.00
N THR A 1082 7.25 -8.76 2.19
CA THR A 1082 8.43 -8.63 1.32
C THR A 1082 8.21 -7.79 0.07
N HIS A 1083 6.96 -7.52 -0.34
CA HIS A 1083 6.69 -6.52 -1.39
C HIS A 1083 7.20 -5.13 -0.98
N ARG A 1084 6.93 -4.69 0.25
CA ARG A 1084 7.52 -3.46 0.81
C ARG A 1084 9.05 -3.54 0.84
N VAL A 1085 9.61 -4.65 1.35
CA VAL A 1085 11.07 -4.85 1.45
C VAL A 1085 11.75 -4.66 0.09
N VAL A 1086 11.22 -5.32 -0.95
CA VAL A 1086 11.75 -5.23 -2.31
C VAL A 1086 11.64 -3.81 -2.87
N ARG A 1087 10.51 -3.12 -2.65
CA ARG A 1087 10.35 -1.70 -3.04
C ARG A 1087 11.40 -0.81 -2.36
N GLU A 1088 11.62 -0.98 -1.06
CA GLU A 1088 12.66 -0.24 -0.33
C GLU A 1088 14.08 -0.53 -0.85
N TYR A 1089 14.41 -1.79 -1.16
CA TYR A 1089 15.69 -2.10 -1.79
C TYR A 1089 15.83 -1.45 -3.16
N CYS A 1090 14.76 -1.44 -3.97
CA CYS A 1090 14.77 -0.79 -5.29
C CYS A 1090 15.05 0.71 -5.17
N GLU A 1091 14.35 1.39 -4.25
CA GLU A 1091 14.45 2.84 -4.02
C GLU A 1091 15.77 3.25 -3.35
N LYS A 1092 16.14 2.59 -2.24
CA LYS A 1092 17.27 2.98 -1.40
C LYS A 1092 18.61 2.44 -1.90
N ALA A 1093 18.63 1.20 -2.41
CA ALA A 1093 19.88 0.48 -2.66
C ALA A 1093 20.18 0.28 -4.15
N TYR A 1094 19.20 -0.11 -4.97
CA TYR A 1094 19.42 -0.50 -6.37
C TYR A 1094 19.33 0.66 -7.35
N GLY A 1095 18.74 1.79 -6.95
CA GLY A 1095 18.49 2.92 -7.85
C GLY A 1095 17.55 2.54 -9.01
N THR A 1096 16.64 1.60 -8.76
CA THR A 1096 15.64 1.15 -9.74
C THR A 1096 14.34 1.89 -9.44
N VAL A 1097 13.91 2.75 -10.37
CA VAL A 1097 12.61 3.42 -10.26
C VAL A 1097 11.53 2.38 -10.50
N PHE A 1098 10.79 2.07 -9.45
CA PHE A 1098 9.68 1.14 -9.50
C PHE A 1098 8.56 1.75 -10.35
N ARG A 1099 8.32 1.22 -11.55
CA ARG A 1099 7.28 1.75 -12.47
C ARG A 1099 5.89 1.18 -12.21
N GLY A 1100 5.74 0.33 -11.18
CA GLY A 1100 4.56 -0.52 -11.03
C GLY A 1100 4.55 -1.61 -12.11
N LEU A 1101 3.78 -2.67 -11.87
CA LEU A 1101 3.28 -3.49 -12.97
C LEU A 1101 2.08 -2.81 -13.60
#